data_AF-A0A958AED9-F1
#
_entry.id   AF-A0A958AED9-F1
#
_cell.length_a   1.000
_cell.length_b   1.000
_cell.length_c   1.000
_cell.angle_alpha   90.00
_cell.angle_beta   90.00
_cell.angle_gamma   90.00
#
_symmetry.space_group_name_H-M   'P 1'
#
loop_
_entity.id
_entity.type
_entity.pdbx_description
1 polymer ?
#
loop_
_entity_poly.entity_id
_entity_poly.type
_entity_poly.pdbx_seq_one_letter_code
_entity_poly.pdbx_strand_id
1 'polypeptide(L)'
;MARETKQLESLALKSAWERYAEFDFNAKVGAKQRVYLRQAAIALAMFAVLLAVFINSYSSVSFFEFTGWWIFDTIGEVLRVVLVVVLISNFIIFALLMRTQQQESSHELRTAAEEIKKEIYLYRTVLQWHEECEVWLSDRITKIQRHVAEGFGTELILKPYHGDLPPGYDPADPNSDPGFTRLSPPDYLRYRLEKQIETYSQELSEPQTQRYYLSIGLFVTAGLSMLLAAIPGGHFSAWVAVAIFAAAALMTWLEPRDIDAKINTYNQLIAGLNIIRDWWFSLDKQDQTGVEFFKLVIATEKVIWSQYNKHASEMWHAIEELKGKKDDALEEVLLLSGSAAFLDQDEAEEEEDHAAVVIVAETVTTVEPQPIETDKPDIIEGVVEAVNGKAETMDKKIVKAETALMVVNNDDLDDSRGYQSKKRGTPHAFVVMPFGRKQGPDGRWIDFDSIYYDLIKPAVEAAGFESFRADQESVSGDILTDMFQELLLADMVIADLSIDNANVFYELGVRHAVRKRGLVHIQSGRPYLPFDIFNVRTIPYQIDKNGRPDPDHIEKDKQAITKITRETWASDVDRVHSPIFNLLDGLAEPDRKTLRTPLATGFWREYNEWRERVTISQRQKRIGDILLLTEEIRNPLIREEAISEAGRAMRGLGRFELALQQYRHGLEINPRNNEFRREESFHLNRLNRTDEAIVKLERLLQDDPNDIEAMSFLGRIYKQMWTETWEDIKDENQRLEEAFNALHWLIKAVHTYLAGYRLDQNNYYPGINALSLAMLVDSMASQHNLTDDPDVEAIRDDLPKIKGAVQFALENRTEKDTTDYWALVSLAELQVSIAEDPIKVSRAYKKALTAARKNVYNLKSALGQLKLLQSLGFRPEYVQAGIDAINGELDRIHHEEDSIDVGGFPDPPQVFIFSGHPVDAPGRTEPRFPPAMEKEVRDRIGKALDKFDADHHDLAVTCGAAAGGDIIFIEVCLERDMTVEVHLPFEEARYIQRSVFYAGEQWIERFYNIRNNANVKIWLQPDYLGRVKFGDNMYERNERWALYSSFIHGIDRMRLITLWDGLTDDGPGGPDKMIDRVRQLGGITEHLNTTKFNYWKAEGKVNRALDLLARGG
;
A
#
# COMPACT_ATOMS: atom_id res chain seq x y z
N MET A 1 24.07 -27.99 -40.92
CA MET A 1 24.38 -27.17 -42.12
C MET A 1 23.20 -27.13 -43.11
N ALA A 2 22.12 -26.42 -42.77
CA ALA A 2 21.09 -25.95 -43.72
C ALA A 2 20.13 -24.93 -43.04
N ARG A 3 20.67 -23.84 -42.48
CA ARG A 3 19.90 -22.63 -42.09
C ARG A 3 20.73 -21.35 -42.24
N GLU A 4 21.70 -21.36 -43.15
CA GLU A 4 22.26 -20.12 -43.69
C GLU A 4 21.54 -19.80 -45.00
N THR A 5 21.22 -18.52 -45.19
CA THR A 5 20.68 -17.87 -46.41
C THR A 5 19.17 -17.96 -46.68
N LYS A 6 18.41 -17.17 -45.92
CA LYS A 6 17.46 -16.18 -46.47
C LYS A 6 17.10 -15.15 -45.40
N GLN A 7 17.82 -14.01 -45.40
CA GLN A 7 17.37 -12.75 -44.82
C GLN A 7 16.11 -12.31 -45.58
N LEU A 8 14.95 -12.83 -45.22
CA LEU A 8 13.70 -12.12 -45.45
C LEU A 8 13.64 -11.03 -44.38
N GLU A 9 13.67 -9.77 -44.79
CA GLU A 9 13.41 -8.63 -43.92
C GLU A 9 12.13 -8.93 -43.12
N SER A 10 12.26 -9.13 -41.82
CA SER A 10 11.12 -9.38 -40.94
C SER A 10 10.12 -8.23 -41.11
N LEU A 11 8.91 -8.56 -41.55
CA LEU A 11 7.88 -7.58 -41.86
C LEU A 11 7.46 -6.81 -40.58
N ALA A 12 7.52 -7.50 -39.43
CA ALA A 12 7.33 -6.93 -38.10
C ALA A 12 8.43 -5.92 -37.74
N LEU A 13 9.70 -6.26 -37.98
CA LEU A 13 10.82 -5.36 -37.70
C LEU A 13 10.80 -4.10 -38.59
N LYS A 14 10.42 -4.23 -39.85
CA LYS A 14 10.20 -3.09 -40.75
C LYS A 14 9.07 -2.20 -40.27
N SER A 15 7.93 -2.79 -39.89
CA SER A 15 6.81 -2.03 -39.33
C SER A 15 7.19 -1.31 -38.03
N ALA A 16 8.02 -1.94 -37.19
CA ALA A 16 8.56 -1.32 -35.97
C ALA A 16 9.37 -0.06 -36.27
N TRP A 17 10.32 -0.16 -37.21
CA TRP A 17 11.15 0.97 -37.62
C TRP A 17 10.35 2.10 -38.28
N GLU A 18 9.35 1.77 -39.10
CA GLU A 18 8.43 2.76 -39.70
C GLU A 18 7.69 3.56 -38.62
N ARG A 19 7.19 2.87 -37.59
CA ARG A 19 6.42 3.50 -36.51
C ARG A 19 7.27 4.30 -35.54
N TYR A 20 8.45 3.79 -35.21
CA TYR A 20 9.48 4.56 -34.52
C TYR A 20 9.79 5.87 -35.26
N ALA A 21 10.05 5.79 -36.57
CA ALA A 21 10.43 6.94 -37.37
C ALA A 21 9.30 7.98 -37.47
N GLU A 22 8.06 7.53 -37.59
CA GLU A 22 6.88 8.40 -37.61
C GLU A 22 6.72 9.16 -36.28
N PHE A 23 6.80 8.47 -35.14
CA PHE A 23 6.67 9.09 -33.83
C PHE A 23 7.84 10.05 -33.52
N ASP A 24 9.08 9.63 -33.79
CA ASP A 24 10.28 10.46 -33.56
C ASP A 24 10.28 11.72 -34.44
N PHE A 25 9.87 11.60 -35.71
CA PHE A 25 9.77 12.74 -36.62
C PHE A 25 8.73 13.77 -36.15
N ASN A 26 7.53 13.31 -35.81
CA ASN A 26 6.45 14.20 -35.35
C ASN A 26 6.80 14.84 -34.00
N ALA A 27 7.46 14.11 -33.10
CA ALA A 27 7.99 14.66 -31.85
C ALA A 27 9.00 15.80 -32.09
N LYS A 28 9.96 15.61 -33.01
CA LYS A 28 10.98 16.62 -33.35
C LYS A 28 10.38 17.86 -34.00
N VAL A 29 9.39 17.69 -34.89
CA VAL A 29 8.70 18.82 -35.55
C VAL A 29 7.92 19.65 -34.53
N GLY A 30 7.16 19.00 -33.64
CA GLY A 30 6.42 19.68 -32.58
C GLY A 30 7.33 20.45 -31.62
N ALA A 31 8.47 19.87 -31.23
CA ALA A 31 9.46 20.52 -30.38
C ALA A 31 10.05 21.79 -31.03
N LYS A 32 10.45 21.73 -32.31
CA LYS A 32 11.01 22.88 -33.04
C LYS A 32 10.00 24.03 -33.20
N GLN A 33 8.74 23.71 -33.52
CA GLN A 33 7.69 24.71 -33.69
C GLN A 33 7.44 25.50 -32.40
N ARG A 34 7.44 24.82 -31.23
CA ARG A 34 7.31 25.48 -29.92
C ARG A 34 8.48 26.40 -29.60
N VAL A 35 9.71 25.99 -29.90
CA VAL A 35 10.90 26.84 -29.70
C VAL A 35 10.80 28.11 -30.55
N TYR A 36 10.41 27.99 -31.82
CA TYR A 36 10.25 29.14 -32.72
C TYR A 36 9.15 30.11 -32.23
N LEU A 37 7.98 29.60 -31.86
CA LEU A 37 6.88 30.44 -31.35
C LEU A 37 7.25 31.16 -30.05
N ARG A 38 8.00 30.51 -29.15
CA ARG A 38 8.53 31.15 -27.93
C ARG A 38 9.54 32.25 -28.24
N GLN A 39 10.48 31.98 -29.14
CA GLN A 39 11.46 32.99 -29.58
C GLN A 39 10.77 34.22 -30.20
N ALA A 40 9.75 33.98 -31.03
CA ALA A 40 8.96 35.05 -31.64
C ALA A 40 8.18 35.87 -30.59
N ALA A 41 7.55 35.22 -29.60
CA ALA A 41 6.83 35.89 -28.52
C ALA A 41 7.76 36.78 -27.68
N ILE A 42 8.93 36.25 -27.26
CA ILE A 42 9.92 37.00 -26.49
C ILE A 42 10.44 38.20 -27.29
N ALA A 43 10.77 38.00 -28.57
CA ALA A 43 11.25 39.07 -29.44
C ALA A 43 10.22 40.19 -29.61
N LEU A 44 8.95 39.86 -29.84
CA LEU A 44 7.86 40.84 -29.97
C LEU A 44 7.58 41.57 -28.66
N ALA A 45 7.65 40.87 -27.53
CA ALA A 45 7.47 41.48 -26.21
C ALA A 45 8.58 42.49 -25.89
N MET A 46 9.85 42.15 -26.18
CA MET A 46 10.97 43.09 -26.05
C MET A 46 10.82 44.29 -26.99
N PHE A 47 10.40 44.06 -28.23
CA PHE A 47 10.16 45.13 -29.20
C PHE A 47 9.04 46.07 -28.73
N ALA A 48 7.95 45.54 -28.17
CA ALA A 48 6.87 46.34 -27.60
C ALA A 48 7.35 47.25 -26.46
N VAL A 49 8.20 46.74 -25.57
CA VAL A 49 8.75 47.51 -24.44
C VAL A 49 9.71 48.60 -24.93
N LEU A 50 10.60 48.29 -25.87
CA LEU A 50 11.49 49.29 -26.47
C LEU A 50 10.70 50.38 -27.21
N LEU A 51 9.67 50.00 -27.95
CA LEU A 51 8.79 50.93 -28.67
C LEU A 51 8.00 51.80 -27.69
N ALA A 52 7.46 51.25 -26.60
CA ALA A 52 6.75 51.99 -25.57
C ALA A 52 7.66 53.00 -24.85
N VAL A 53 8.90 52.59 -24.55
CA VAL A 53 9.91 53.47 -23.96
C VAL A 53 10.34 54.57 -24.92
N PHE A 54 10.47 54.25 -26.22
CA PHE A 54 10.77 55.24 -27.25
C PHE A 54 9.63 56.26 -27.40
N ILE A 55 8.37 55.81 -27.46
CA ILE A 55 7.19 56.69 -27.51
C ILE A 55 7.14 57.61 -26.29
N ASN A 56 7.35 57.05 -25.09
CA ASN A 56 7.30 57.81 -23.83
C ASN A 56 8.46 58.83 -23.72
N SER A 57 9.66 58.44 -24.17
CA SER A 57 10.84 59.32 -24.19
C SER A 57 10.67 60.42 -25.24
N TYR A 58 10.12 60.10 -26.41
CA TYR A 58 9.81 61.06 -27.47
C TYR A 58 8.78 62.10 -27.03
N SER A 59 7.73 61.69 -26.29
CA SER A 59 6.75 62.63 -25.71
C SER A 59 7.30 63.52 -24.59
N SER A 60 8.45 63.17 -24.00
CA SER A 60 9.07 63.93 -22.90
C SER A 60 10.09 64.99 -23.35
N VAL A 61 10.45 65.02 -24.64
CA VAL A 61 11.38 66.01 -25.20
C VAL A 61 10.60 67.25 -25.64
N SER A 62 10.55 68.26 -24.78
CA SER A 62 10.05 69.61 -25.06
C SER A 62 11.00 70.42 -25.96
N PHE A 63 11.50 69.83 -27.06
CA PHE A 63 12.37 70.54 -28.03
C PHE A 63 11.59 71.06 -29.25
N PHE A 64 10.40 70.53 -29.54
CA PHE A 64 9.68 70.80 -30.79
C PHE A 64 8.48 71.76 -30.69
N GLU A 65 8.21 72.37 -29.54
CA GLU A 65 7.19 73.44 -29.45
C GLU A 65 7.55 74.70 -30.26
N PHE A 66 8.76 74.79 -30.83
CA PHE A 66 9.21 75.98 -31.56
C PHE A 66 8.97 75.99 -33.08
N THR A 67 8.52 74.91 -33.74
CA THR A 67 8.46 74.87 -35.22
C THR A 67 7.13 74.52 -35.89
N GLY A 68 6.07 74.15 -35.16
CA GLY A 68 4.71 74.07 -35.73
C GLY A 68 4.53 73.08 -36.91
N TRP A 69 5.30 71.99 -36.96
CA TRP A 69 5.16 70.97 -38.00
C TRP A 69 4.29 69.79 -37.51
N TRP A 70 3.01 69.79 -37.91
CA TRP A 70 2.01 68.71 -37.77
C TRP A 70 2.47 67.27 -38.11
N ILE A 71 3.57 67.14 -38.86
CA ILE A 71 4.18 65.85 -39.23
C ILE A 71 4.64 65.07 -37.99
N PHE A 72 5.10 65.75 -36.93
CA PHE A 72 5.63 65.09 -35.74
C PHE A 72 4.55 64.47 -34.84
N ASP A 73 3.37 65.07 -34.74
CA ASP A 73 2.21 64.48 -34.04
C ASP A 73 1.69 63.25 -34.79
N THR A 74 1.68 63.31 -36.13
CA THR A 74 1.26 62.20 -36.98
C THR A 74 2.17 60.98 -36.80
N ILE A 75 3.48 61.18 -36.66
CA ILE A 75 4.45 60.11 -36.41
C ILE A 75 4.21 59.47 -35.03
N GLY A 76 3.91 60.27 -33.99
CA GLY A 76 3.60 59.76 -32.65
C GLY A 76 2.36 58.87 -32.62
N GLU A 77 1.29 59.27 -33.30
CA GLU A 77 0.05 58.48 -33.43
C GLU A 77 0.27 57.19 -34.25
N VAL A 78 1.05 57.26 -35.34
CA VAL A 78 1.43 56.05 -36.10
C VAL A 78 2.21 55.06 -35.23
N LEU A 79 3.16 55.54 -34.41
CA LEU A 79 3.93 54.66 -33.51
C LEU A 79 3.04 54.01 -32.42
N ARG A 80 2.02 54.72 -31.91
CA ARG A 80 1.03 54.15 -30.97
C ARG A 80 0.19 53.05 -31.62
N VAL A 81 -0.25 53.24 -32.86
CA VAL A 81 -0.97 52.21 -33.63
C VAL A 81 -0.07 50.97 -33.83
N VAL A 82 1.20 51.17 -34.19
CA VAL A 82 2.17 50.08 -34.32
C VAL A 82 2.35 49.32 -32.99
N LEU A 83 2.43 50.02 -31.85
CA LEU A 83 2.52 49.39 -30.54
C LEU A 83 1.31 48.49 -30.24
N VAL A 84 0.09 48.97 -30.53
CA VAL A 84 -1.14 48.18 -30.34
C VAL A 84 -1.13 46.92 -31.23
N VAL A 85 -0.72 47.05 -32.49
CA VAL A 85 -0.60 45.90 -33.41
C VAL A 85 0.42 44.87 -32.90
N VAL A 86 1.57 45.32 -32.38
CA VAL A 86 2.60 44.44 -31.79
C VAL A 86 2.05 43.71 -30.56
N LEU A 87 1.33 44.40 -29.68
CA LEU A 87 0.72 43.80 -28.49
C LEU A 87 -0.36 42.76 -28.84
N ILE A 88 -1.23 43.06 -29.81
CA ILE A 88 -2.24 42.11 -30.32
C ILE A 88 -1.56 40.90 -30.93
N SER A 89 -0.51 41.10 -31.74
CA SER A 89 0.25 40.01 -32.36
C SER A 89 0.91 39.12 -31.30
N ASN A 90 1.45 39.71 -30.24
CA ASN A 90 2.04 38.98 -29.12
C ASN A 90 0.98 38.16 -28.36
N PHE A 91 -0.22 38.71 -28.15
CA PHE A 91 -1.35 37.98 -27.55
C PHE A 91 -1.81 36.80 -28.41
N ILE A 92 -1.85 36.95 -29.74
CA ILE A 92 -2.19 35.86 -30.67
C ILE A 92 -1.13 34.74 -30.61
N ILE A 93 0.16 35.09 -30.59
CA ILE A 93 1.24 34.12 -30.48
C ILE A 93 1.20 33.42 -29.11
N PHE A 94 0.89 34.14 -28.04
CA PHE A 94 0.71 33.56 -26.71
C PHE A 94 -0.49 32.61 -26.65
N ALA A 95 -1.60 32.95 -27.29
CA ALA A 95 -2.76 32.06 -27.42
C ALA A 95 -2.43 30.80 -28.24
N LEU A 96 -1.64 30.92 -29.32
CA LEU A 96 -1.10 29.78 -30.07
C LEU A 96 -0.16 28.92 -29.22
N LEU A 97 0.69 29.54 -28.38
CA LEU A 97 1.53 28.85 -27.42
C LEU A 97 0.71 28.09 -26.37
N MET A 98 -0.33 28.70 -25.82
CA MET A 98 -1.23 28.04 -24.86
C MET A 98 -1.99 26.87 -25.50
N ARG A 99 -2.48 27.04 -26.73
CA ARG A 99 -3.10 25.94 -27.50
C ARG A 99 -2.14 24.78 -27.75
N THR A 100 -0.87 25.07 -28.01
CA THR A 100 0.18 24.04 -28.20
C THR A 100 0.74 23.48 -26.88
N GLN A 101 0.49 24.14 -25.74
CA GLN A 101 0.86 23.68 -24.40
C GLN A 101 -0.22 22.77 -23.80
N GLN A 102 -1.48 22.95 -24.19
CA GLN A 102 -2.59 22.07 -23.83
C GLN A 102 -2.56 20.72 -24.57
N GLN A 103 -1.68 20.55 -25.57
CA GLN A 103 -1.33 19.27 -26.19
C GLN A 103 0.08 18.86 -25.75
N GLU A 104 0.20 17.92 -24.81
CA GLU A 104 1.48 17.32 -24.35
C GLU A 104 2.18 16.44 -25.43
N SER A 105 1.80 16.60 -26.69
CA SER A 105 1.91 15.54 -27.69
C SER A 105 3.32 15.13 -28.09
N SER A 106 4.25 16.08 -28.15
CA SER A 106 5.61 15.76 -28.57
C SER A 106 6.44 15.05 -27.48
N HIS A 107 6.06 15.12 -26.19
CA HIS A 107 6.74 14.37 -25.13
C HIS A 107 6.27 12.91 -25.12
N GLU A 108 4.96 12.71 -25.20
CA GLU A 108 4.33 11.38 -25.28
C GLU A 108 4.75 10.65 -26.57
N LEU A 109 4.78 11.33 -27.73
CA LEU A 109 5.29 10.74 -28.98
C LEU A 109 6.78 10.37 -28.90
N ARG A 110 7.59 11.17 -28.19
CA ARG A 110 9.02 10.84 -27.98
C ARG A 110 9.19 9.62 -27.07
N THR A 111 8.35 9.52 -26.04
CA THR A 111 8.32 8.39 -25.11
C THR A 111 7.92 7.11 -25.83
N ALA A 112 6.85 7.15 -26.62
CA ALA A 112 6.41 6.01 -27.44
C ALA A 112 7.45 5.61 -28.49
N ALA A 113 8.18 6.57 -29.09
CA ALA A 113 9.28 6.25 -30.00
C ALA A 113 10.40 5.49 -29.28
N GLU A 114 10.85 5.94 -28.11
CA GLU A 114 11.89 5.22 -27.36
C GLU A 114 11.42 3.85 -26.84
N GLU A 115 10.12 3.69 -26.55
CA GLU A 115 9.55 2.38 -26.19
C GLU A 115 9.64 1.41 -27.36
N ILE A 116 9.20 1.82 -28.56
CA ILE A 116 9.32 1.00 -29.77
C ILE A 116 10.80 0.67 -30.05
N LYS A 117 11.70 1.63 -29.84
CA LYS A 117 13.14 1.42 -30.03
C LYS A 117 13.68 0.36 -29.08
N LYS A 118 13.29 0.37 -27.80
CA LYS A 118 13.60 -0.68 -26.83
C LYS A 118 13.13 -2.05 -27.33
N GLU A 119 11.88 -2.17 -27.77
CA GLU A 119 11.34 -3.46 -28.24
C GLU A 119 12.06 -3.98 -29.49
N ILE A 120 12.48 -3.07 -30.39
CA ILE A 120 13.33 -3.41 -31.54
C ILE A 120 14.67 -4.02 -31.10
N TYR A 121 15.33 -3.44 -30.11
CA TYR A 121 16.62 -3.95 -29.64
C TYR A 121 16.48 -5.26 -28.84
N LEU A 122 15.39 -5.44 -28.08
CA LEU A 122 15.06 -6.72 -27.43
C LEU A 122 14.79 -7.83 -28.45
N TYR A 123 14.02 -7.53 -29.49
CA TYR A 123 13.80 -8.44 -30.62
C TYR A 123 15.10 -8.80 -31.34
N ARG A 124 16.01 -7.82 -31.49
CA ARG A 124 17.29 -8.00 -32.19
C ARG A 124 18.40 -8.66 -31.35
N THR A 125 18.12 -9.03 -30.10
CA THR A 125 19.08 -9.68 -29.20
C THR A 125 18.47 -10.94 -28.54
N VAL A 126 17.56 -10.75 -27.60
CA VAL A 126 17.05 -11.76 -26.66
C VAL A 126 16.08 -12.74 -27.31
N LEU A 127 15.09 -12.23 -28.04
CA LEU A 127 13.91 -13.02 -28.45
C LEU A 127 14.14 -13.90 -29.69
N GLN A 128 15.37 -13.95 -30.20
CA GLN A 128 15.68 -14.54 -31.50
C GLN A 128 15.60 -16.07 -31.55
N TRP A 129 15.55 -16.70 -30.39
CA TRP A 129 15.47 -18.15 -30.23
C TRP A 129 14.02 -18.63 -30.08
N HIS A 130 13.06 -17.70 -29.98
CA HIS A 130 11.64 -18.00 -29.82
C HIS A 130 10.91 -18.04 -31.17
N GLU A 131 10.10 -19.08 -31.39
CA GLU A 131 9.36 -19.27 -32.64
C GLU A 131 8.30 -18.19 -32.90
N GLU A 132 7.84 -17.46 -31.87
CA GLU A 132 6.77 -16.46 -31.94
C GLU A 132 7.25 -14.99 -31.88
N CYS A 133 8.56 -14.74 -31.97
CA CYS A 133 9.14 -13.41 -31.77
C CYS A 133 8.56 -12.30 -32.68
N GLU A 134 8.14 -12.63 -33.92
CA GLU A 134 7.50 -11.65 -34.83
C GLU A 134 6.10 -11.25 -34.38
N VAL A 135 5.32 -12.20 -33.87
CA VAL A 135 3.97 -11.96 -33.34
C VAL A 135 4.06 -11.10 -32.09
N TRP A 136 5.03 -11.41 -31.21
CA TRP A 136 5.32 -10.63 -30.01
C TRP A 136 5.63 -9.16 -30.33
N LEU A 137 6.53 -8.92 -31.29
CA LEU A 137 6.92 -7.55 -31.65
C LEU A 137 5.72 -6.77 -32.23
N SER A 138 4.92 -7.41 -33.07
CA SER A 138 3.73 -6.80 -33.67
C SER A 138 2.65 -6.45 -32.62
N ASP A 139 2.39 -7.35 -31.65
CA ASP A 139 1.44 -7.10 -30.57
C ASP A 139 1.91 -5.93 -29.68
N ARG A 140 3.21 -5.90 -29.35
CA ARG A 140 3.78 -4.85 -28.51
C ARG A 140 3.69 -3.47 -29.17
N ILE A 141 4.02 -3.36 -30.46
CA ILE A 141 3.86 -2.12 -31.22
C ILE A 141 2.40 -1.67 -31.26
N THR A 142 1.46 -2.62 -31.44
CA THR A 142 0.02 -2.33 -31.47
C THR A 142 -0.47 -1.77 -30.14
N LYS A 143 0.00 -2.32 -29.01
CA LYS A 143 -0.31 -1.82 -27.66
C LYS A 143 0.21 -0.40 -27.46
N ILE A 144 1.47 -0.12 -27.83
CA ILE A 144 2.06 1.22 -27.74
C ILE A 144 1.26 2.22 -28.58
N GLN A 145 0.87 1.85 -29.80
CA GLN A 145 0.05 2.69 -30.66
C GLN A 145 -1.33 2.99 -30.08
N ARG A 146 -1.98 1.98 -29.49
CA ARG A 146 -3.29 2.16 -28.85
C ARG A 146 -3.18 3.13 -27.68
N HIS A 147 -2.14 2.99 -26.86
CA HIS A 147 -1.90 3.89 -25.74
C HIS A 147 -1.71 5.35 -26.18
N VAL A 148 -0.92 5.55 -27.25
CA VAL A 148 -0.77 6.85 -27.91
C VAL A 148 -2.12 7.37 -28.41
N ALA A 149 -2.91 6.54 -29.10
CA ALA A 149 -4.20 6.95 -29.64
C ALA A 149 -5.23 7.33 -28.55
N GLU A 150 -5.25 6.61 -27.43
CA GLU A 150 -6.10 6.89 -26.26
C GLU A 150 -5.72 8.21 -25.59
N GLY A 151 -4.42 8.51 -25.48
CA GLY A 151 -3.93 9.76 -24.89
C GLY A 151 -4.29 11.00 -25.71
N PHE A 152 -4.41 10.89 -27.04
CA PHE A 152 -4.63 12.03 -27.94
C PHE A 152 -6.08 12.24 -28.42
N GLY A 153 -6.97 11.28 -28.22
CA GLY A 153 -8.34 11.34 -28.76
C GLY A 153 -8.39 11.37 -30.30
N THR A 154 -9.51 11.84 -30.87
CA THR A 154 -9.78 11.81 -32.34
C THR A 154 -9.00 12.82 -33.19
N GLU A 155 -8.11 13.64 -32.62
CA GLU A 155 -7.45 14.76 -33.31
C GLU A 155 -5.97 14.52 -33.69
N LEU A 156 -5.40 13.33 -33.45
CA LEU A 156 -4.00 13.06 -33.78
C LEU A 156 -3.77 12.87 -35.29
N ILE A 157 -3.25 13.89 -35.97
CA ILE A 157 -2.79 13.81 -37.37
C ILE A 157 -1.26 13.72 -37.37
N LEU A 158 -0.73 12.51 -37.51
CA LEU A 158 0.70 12.28 -37.70
C LEU A 158 1.08 12.52 -39.17
N LYS A 159 2.20 13.22 -39.38
CA LYS A 159 2.79 13.34 -40.71
C LYS A 159 3.58 12.07 -41.02
N PRO A 160 3.40 11.46 -42.20
CA PRO A 160 4.16 10.28 -42.58
C PRO A 160 5.65 10.62 -42.69
N TYR A 161 6.49 9.67 -42.25
CA TYR A 161 7.94 9.73 -42.45
C TYR A 161 8.30 9.16 -43.82
N HIS A 162 9.19 9.84 -44.56
CA HIS A 162 9.60 9.46 -45.92
C HIS A 162 11.12 9.28 -46.08
N GLY A 163 11.86 9.16 -44.96
CA GLY A 163 13.32 8.94 -44.99
C GLY A 163 13.70 7.46 -44.95
N ASP A 164 15.01 7.20 -44.93
CA ASP A 164 15.56 5.84 -44.84
C ASP A 164 15.30 5.22 -43.46
N LEU A 165 15.17 3.89 -43.43
CA LEU A 165 15.00 3.09 -42.22
C LEU A 165 16.25 2.23 -41.99
N PRO A 166 16.76 2.13 -40.75
CA PRO A 166 16.39 2.94 -39.59
C PRO A 166 16.77 4.43 -39.76
N PRO A 167 16.05 5.37 -39.10
CA PRO A 167 16.32 6.80 -39.26
C PRO A 167 17.76 7.18 -38.89
N GLY A 168 18.47 7.83 -39.82
CA GLY A 168 19.86 8.26 -39.60
C GLY A 168 20.91 7.19 -39.88
N TYR A 169 20.55 6.09 -40.54
CA TYR A 169 21.50 5.12 -41.06
C TYR A 169 22.42 5.73 -42.13
N ASP A 170 23.72 5.59 -41.94
CA ASP A 170 24.75 5.99 -42.90
C ASP A 170 25.59 4.74 -43.26
N PRO A 171 25.45 4.20 -44.48
CA PRO A 171 26.20 3.01 -44.90
C PRO A 171 27.72 3.27 -45.00
N ALA A 172 28.17 4.53 -44.95
CA ALA A 172 29.58 4.89 -44.93
C ALA A 172 30.18 4.96 -43.51
N ASP A 173 29.37 5.05 -42.45
CA ASP A 173 29.82 5.03 -41.06
C ASP A 173 29.75 3.59 -40.51
N PRO A 174 30.88 2.95 -40.20
CA PRO A 174 30.90 1.60 -39.62
C PRO A 174 30.16 1.50 -38.28
N ASN A 175 29.98 2.63 -37.57
CA ASN A 175 29.24 2.71 -36.31
C ASN A 175 27.73 2.95 -36.50
N SER A 176 27.26 3.04 -37.74
CA SER A 176 25.83 3.19 -38.03
C SER A 176 25.14 1.84 -38.02
N ASP A 177 24.03 1.76 -37.28
CA ASP A 177 23.28 0.52 -37.12
C ASP A 177 22.43 0.23 -38.37
N PRO A 178 22.66 -0.89 -39.09
CA PRO A 178 21.84 -1.26 -40.25
C PRO A 178 20.39 -1.62 -39.91
N GLY A 179 20.04 -1.79 -38.63
CA GLY A 179 18.66 -1.86 -38.14
C GLY A 179 17.94 -3.20 -38.34
N PHE A 180 18.32 -3.99 -39.35
CA PHE A 180 17.61 -5.22 -39.73
C PHE A 180 18.36 -6.52 -39.43
N THR A 181 19.59 -6.40 -38.92
CA THR A 181 20.44 -7.55 -38.58
C THR A 181 20.30 -7.93 -37.11
N ARG A 182 20.57 -9.20 -36.83
CA ARG A 182 20.75 -9.71 -35.46
C ARG A 182 21.98 -9.06 -34.83
N LEU A 183 21.92 -8.79 -33.54
CA LEU A 183 22.99 -8.12 -32.81
C LEU A 183 23.73 -9.13 -31.94
N SER A 184 25.04 -9.25 -32.16
CA SER A 184 25.95 -9.90 -31.22
C SER A 184 26.26 -8.97 -30.04
N PRO A 185 26.86 -9.46 -28.93
CA PRO A 185 27.22 -8.59 -27.80
C PRO A 185 28.08 -7.38 -28.17
N PRO A 186 29.13 -7.52 -29.01
CA PRO A 186 29.87 -6.37 -29.53
C PRO A 186 29.01 -5.40 -30.36
N ASP A 187 28.08 -5.91 -31.16
CA ASP A 187 27.21 -5.07 -31.99
C ASP A 187 26.20 -4.30 -31.13
N TYR A 188 25.62 -4.93 -30.09
CA TYR A 188 24.70 -4.27 -29.16
C TYR A 188 25.40 -3.16 -28.36
N LEU A 189 26.60 -3.44 -27.83
CA LEU A 189 27.40 -2.43 -27.13
C LEU A 189 27.66 -1.22 -28.02
N ARG A 190 28.09 -1.46 -29.26
CA ARG A 190 28.43 -0.42 -30.21
C ARG A 190 27.21 0.38 -30.68
N TYR A 191 26.18 -0.30 -31.17
CA TYR A 191 25.04 0.34 -31.83
C TYR A 191 24.00 0.90 -30.87
N ARG A 192 23.89 0.35 -29.65
CA ARG A 192 22.89 0.76 -28.66
C ARG A 192 23.52 1.46 -27.47
N LEU A 193 24.36 0.77 -26.70
CA LEU A 193 24.85 1.29 -25.41
C LEU A 193 25.79 2.49 -25.59
N GLU A 194 26.90 2.30 -26.29
CA GLU A 194 27.93 3.32 -26.50
C GLU A 194 27.39 4.50 -27.31
N LYS A 195 26.57 4.21 -28.33
CA LYS A 195 25.92 5.26 -29.11
C LYS A 195 25.00 6.13 -28.26
N GLN A 196 24.30 5.54 -27.29
CA GLN A 196 23.45 6.30 -26.36
C GLN A 196 24.28 7.16 -25.41
N ILE A 197 25.40 6.64 -24.88
CA ILE A 197 26.34 7.42 -24.05
C ILE A 197 26.88 8.62 -24.84
N GLU A 198 27.29 8.41 -26.09
CA GLU A 198 27.78 9.48 -26.97
C GLU A 198 26.69 10.54 -27.18
N THR A 199 25.47 10.11 -27.47
CA THR A 199 24.32 11.00 -27.71
C THR A 199 24.03 11.86 -26.49
N TYR A 200 23.92 11.26 -25.29
CA TYR A 200 23.70 12.02 -24.05
C TYR A 200 24.85 12.97 -23.74
N SER A 201 26.10 12.56 -24.01
CA SER A 201 27.28 13.41 -23.79
C SER A 201 27.28 14.63 -24.71
N GLN A 202 26.91 14.46 -25.98
CA GLN A 202 26.76 15.56 -26.94
C GLN A 202 25.60 16.49 -26.54
N GLU A 203 24.44 15.92 -26.20
CA GLU A 203 23.26 16.67 -25.77
C GLU A 203 23.41 17.39 -24.42
N LEU A 204 24.39 17.03 -23.59
CA LEU A 204 24.71 17.70 -22.32
C LEU A 204 25.49 19.02 -22.51
N SER A 205 26.30 19.13 -23.58
CA SER A 205 27.19 20.28 -23.80
C SER A 205 26.44 21.58 -24.10
N GLU A 206 25.34 21.49 -24.83
CA GLU A 206 24.54 22.63 -25.26
C GLU A 206 23.74 23.27 -24.09
N PRO A 207 22.99 22.52 -23.26
CA PRO A 207 22.28 23.07 -22.10
C PRO A 207 23.21 23.68 -21.04
N GLN A 208 24.38 23.08 -20.80
CA GLN A 208 25.36 23.62 -19.85
C GLN A 208 25.88 24.99 -20.29
N THR A 209 26.23 25.10 -21.58
CA THR A 209 26.68 26.35 -22.19
C THR A 209 25.57 27.41 -22.17
N GLN A 210 24.33 27.01 -22.52
CA GLN A 210 23.17 27.91 -22.46
C GLN A 210 22.88 28.40 -21.04
N ARG A 211 22.91 27.53 -20.02
CA ARG A 211 22.73 27.90 -18.61
C ARG A 211 23.75 28.95 -18.17
N TYR A 212 25.02 28.73 -18.51
CA TYR A 212 26.10 29.65 -18.16
C TYR A 212 25.90 31.05 -18.75
N TYR A 213 25.65 31.16 -20.06
CA TYR A 213 25.45 32.44 -20.71
C TYR A 213 24.14 33.15 -20.30
N LEU A 214 23.05 32.40 -20.10
CA LEU A 214 21.77 32.96 -19.62
C LEU A 214 21.89 33.48 -18.18
N SER A 215 22.60 32.77 -17.31
CA SER A 215 22.85 33.21 -15.93
C SER A 215 23.66 34.51 -15.90
N ILE A 216 24.72 34.60 -16.71
CA ILE A 216 25.49 35.85 -16.86
C ILE A 216 24.59 36.97 -17.37
N GLY A 217 23.77 36.72 -18.41
CA GLY A 217 22.83 37.70 -18.94
C GLY A 217 21.84 38.22 -17.89
N LEU A 218 21.34 37.34 -17.03
CA LEU A 218 20.44 37.71 -15.92
C LEU A 218 21.16 38.60 -14.89
N PHE A 219 22.37 38.23 -14.47
CA PHE A 219 23.15 39.04 -13.52
C PHE A 219 23.51 40.41 -14.10
N VAL A 220 23.88 40.47 -15.38
CA VAL A 220 24.19 41.74 -16.06
C VAL A 220 22.96 42.63 -16.17
N THR A 221 21.81 42.10 -16.57
CA THR A 221 20.56 42.89 -16.69
C THR A 221 20.01 43.34 -15.34
N ALA A 222 20.03 42.46 -14.33
CA ALA A 222 19.65 42.81 -12.95
C ALA A 222 20.61 43.86 -12.36
N GLY A 223 21.92 43.69 -12.50
CA GLY A 223 22.92 44.65 -12.03
C GLY A 223 22.80 46.01 -12.72
N LEU A 224 22.56 46.02 -14.04
CA LEU A 224 22.33 47.24 -14.81
C LEU A 224 21.06 47.97 -14.33
N SER A 225 19.99 47.23 -14.01
CA SER A 225 18.75 47.83 -13.48
C SER A 225 18.98 48.54 -12.14
N MET A 226 19.74 47.91 -11.22
CA MET A 226 20.08 48.51 -9.92
C MET A 226 20.99 49.73 -10.07
N LEU A 227 21.99 49.66 -10.94
CA LEU A 227 22.90 50.78 -11.22
C LEU A 227 22.14 51.99 -11.79
N LEU A 228 21.24 51.75 -12.75
CA LEU A 228 20.42 52.82 -13.34
C LEU A 228 19.41 53.40 -12.34
N ALA A 229 18.86 52.59 -11.44
CA ALA A 229 17.94 53.04 -10.40
C ALA A 229 18.63 53.85 -9.29
N ALA A 230 19.93 53.61 -9.04
CA ALA A 230 20.71 54.30 -8.02
C ALA A 230 21.16 55.72 -8.41
N ILE A 231 21.05 56.12 -9.68
CA ILE A 231 21.44 57.46 -10.14
C ILE A 231 20.34 58.48 -9.76
N PRO A 232 20.64 59.50 -8.93
CA PRO A 232 19.66 60.50 -8.54
C PRO A 232 19.21 61.34 -9.74
N GLY A 233 17.90 61.55 -9.90
CA GLY A 233 17.34 62.46 -10.92
C GLY A 233 16.24 61.90 -11.83
N GLY A 234 15.87 60.62 -11.71
CA GLY A 234 14.69 60.04 -12.40
C GLY A 234 14.78 59.92 -13.94
N HIS A 235 15.82 60.49 -14.56
CA HIS A 235 16.04 60.54 -16.01
C HIS A 235 16.19 59.16 -16.69
N PHE A 236 16.53 58.10 -15.92
CA PHE A 236 16.72 56.75 -16.43
C PHE A 236 15.59 55.77 -16.08
N SER A 237 14.47 56.26 -15.51
CA SER A 237 13.33 55.42 -15.09
C SER A 237 12.80 54.51 -16.20
N ALA A 238 12.75 54.99 -17.44
CA ALA A 238 12.34 54.19 -18.59
C ALA A 238 13.34 53.05 -18.91
N TRP A 239 14.64 53.30 -18.74
CA TRP A 239 15.70 52.29 -18.96
C TRP A 239 15.77 51.25 -17.84
N VAL A 240 15.40 51.61 -16.61
CA VAL A 240 15.20 50.66 -15.51
C VAL A 240 14.10 49.65 -15.86
N ALA A 241 12.97 50.12 -16.42
CA ALA A 241 11.89 49.25 -16.86
C ALA A 241 12.32 48.30 -18.00
N VAL A 242 13.13 48.77 -18.96
CA VAL A 242 13.70 47.92 -20.02
C VAL A 242 14.60 46.83 -19.42
N ALA A 243 15.48 47.19 -18.48
CA ALA A 243 16.39 46.24 -17.85
C ALA A 243 15.66 45.18 -17.01
N ILE A 244 14.63 45.58 -16.26
CA ILE A 244 13.75 44.66 -15.51
C ILE A 244 13.01 43.72 -16.46
N PHE A 245 12.49 44.24 -17.58
CA PHE A 245 11.79 43.42 -18.56
C PHE A 245 12.72 42.44 -19.28
N ALA A 246 13.94 42.85 -19.60
CA ALA A 246 14.95 41.96 -20.15
C ALA A 246 15.31 40.83 -19.16
N ALA A 247 15.43 41.14 -17.87
CA ALA A 247 15.63 40.14 -16.82
C ALA A 247 14.43 39.18 -16.69
N ALA A 248 13.19 39.70 -16.74
CA ALA A 248 11.97 38.90 -16.73
C ALA A 248 11.87 37.99 -17.97
N ALA A 249 12.21 38.48 -19.17
CA ALA A 249 12.23 37.70 -20.39
C ALA A 249 13.26 36.57 -20.36
N LEU A 250 14.45 36.82 -19.78
CA LEU A 250 15.46 35.80 -19.54
C LEU A 250 14.99 34.76 -18.51
N MET A 251 14.29 35.17 -17.45
CA MET A 251 13.67 34.24 -16.49
C MET A 251 12.58 33.39 -17.13
N THR A 252 11.66 33.98 -17.89
CA THR A 252 10.61 33.23 -18.63
C THR A 252 11.22 32.26 -19.66
N TRP A 253 12.43 32.52 -20.15
CA TRP A 253 13.16 31.57 -21.01
C TRP A 253 13.80 30.42 -20.21
N LEU A 254 14.21 30.65 -18.95
CA LEU A 254 14.81 29.65 -18.07
C LEU A 254 13.76 28.71 -17.44
N GLU A 255 12.65 29.26 -16.95
CA GLU A 255 11.63 28.58 -16.13
C GLU A 255 11.04 27.29 -16.76
N PRO A 256 10.76 27.20 -18.08
CA PRO A 256 10.14 26.01 -18.67
C PRO A 256 11.13 24.93 -19.10
N ARG A 257 12.45 25.16 -19.01
CA ARG A 257 13.46 24.25 -19.57
C ARG A 257 14.09 23.31 -18.56
N ASP A 258 13.82 23.54 -17.27
CA ASP A 258 14.34 22.77 -16.13
C ASP A 258 15.76 22.24 -16.41
N ILE A 259 16.64 23.16 -16.84
CA ILE A 259 17.95 22.82 -17.42
C ILE A 259 18.78 22.02 -16.41
N ASP A 260 18.57 22.30 -15.13
CA ASP A 260 19.21 21.63 -14.01
C ASP A 260 18.73 20.20 -13.85
N ALA A 261 17.41 19.96 -13.93
CA ALA A 261 16.87 18.61 -13.96
C ALA A 261 17.35 17.83 -15.18
N LYS A 262 17.42 18.46 -16.36
CA LYS A 262 17.91 17.83 -17.60
C LYS A 262 19.40 17.46 -17.51
N ILE A 263 20.24 18.36 -17.00
CA ILE A 263 21.68 18.10 -16.76
C ILE A 263 21.84 16.95 -15.76
N ASN A 264 21.11 16.96 -14.65
CA ASN A 264 21.20 15.92 -13.63
C ASN A 264 20.75 14.56 -14.18
N THR A 265 19.67 14.53 -14.96
CA THR A 265 19.15 13.30 -15.58
C THR A 265 20.16 12.71 -16.56
N TYR A 266 20.73 13.51 -17.46
CA TYR A 266 21.74 13.02 -18.40
C TYR A 266 23.02 12.56 -17.71
N ASN A 267 23.49 13.26 -16.68
CA ASN A 267 24.64 12.81 -15.89
C ASN A 267 24.38 11.46 -15.22
N GLN A 268 23.18 11.25 -14.66
CA GLN A 268 22.78 9.99 -14.05
C GLN A 268 22.72 8.85 -15.07
N LEU A 269 22.10 9.08 -16.23
CA LEU A 269 22.02 8.09 -17.31
C LEU A 269 23.39 7.72 -17.87
N ILE A 270 24.26 8.71 -18.09
CA ILE A 270 25.65 8.48 -18.53
C ILE A 270 26.40 7.66 -17.48
N ALA A 271 26.27 7.98 -16.19
CA ALA A 271 26.91 7.22 -15.12
C ALA A 271 26.39 5.77 -15.07
N GLY A 272 25.07 5.58 -15.13
CA GLY A 272 24.43 4.26 -15.14
C GLY A 272 24.90 3.41 -16.31
N LEU A 273 24.83 3.94 -17.55
CA LEU A 273 25.27 3.22 -18.74
C LEU A 273 26.77 2.91 -18.74
N ASN A 274 27.62 3.80 -18.21
CA ASN A 274 29.04 3.50 -18.04
C ASN A 274 29.28 2.38 -17.03
N ILE A 275 28.54 2.33 -15.91
CA ILE A 275 28.64 1.23 -14.94
C ILE A 275 28.31 -0.11 -15.60
N ILE A 276 27.26 -0.16 -16.43
CA ILE A 276 26.85 -1.35 -17.17
C ILE A 276 27.94 -1.78 -18.16
N ARG A 277 28.47 -0.82 -18.93
CA ARG A 277 29.55 -1.07 -19.88
C ARG A 277 30.80 -1.61 -19.19
N ASP A 278 31.21 -0.96 -18.10
CA ASP A 278 32.43 -1.29 -17.36
C ASP A 278 32.27 -2.66 -16.66
N TRP A 279 31.06 -3.01 -16.21
CA TRP A 279 30.74 -4.34 -15.72
C TRP A 279 30.94 -5.41 -16.81
N TRP A 280 30.40 -5.22 -18.02
CA TRP A 280 30.57 -6.18 -19.11
C TRP A 280 32.05 -6.42 -19.47
N PHE A 281 32.84 -5.35 -19.53
CA PHE A 281 34.27 -5.45 -19.81
C PHE A 281 35.10 -5.97 -18.63
N SER A 282 34.54 -6.01 -17.41
CA SER A 282 35.18 -6.63 -16.25
C SER A 282 35.07 -8.15 -16.22
N LEU A 283 34.15 -8.74 -17.00
CA LEU A 283 33.98 -10.18 -17.12
C LEU A 283 35.06 -10.80 -18.02
N ASP A 284 35.60 -11.94 -17.63
CA ASP A 284 36.50 -12.72 -18.49
C ASP A 284 35.74 -13.25 -19.71
N LYS A 285 36.44 -13.48 -20.84
CA LYS A 285 35.79 -13.97 -22.09
C LYS A 285 35.07 -15.30 -21.93
N GLN A 286 35.42 -16.10 -20.91
CA GLN A 286 34.75 -17.37 -20.59
C GLN A 286 33.45 -17.17 -19.80
N ASP A 287 33.31 -16.03 -19.12
CA ASP A 287 32.15 -15.68 -18.29
C ASP A 287 31.12 -14.81 -19.03
N GLN A 288 31.44 -14.35 -20.26
CA GLN A 288 30.50 -13.64 -21.15
C GLN A 288 29.53 -14.62 -21.81
N THR A 289 28.70 -15.31 -21.01
CA THR A 289 27.72 -16.26 -21.54
C THR A 289 26.48 -15.54 -22.08
N GLY A 290 25.57 -16.29 -22.72
CA GLY A 290 24.30 -15.75 -23.19
C GLY A 290 23.44 -15.13 -22.07
N VAL A 291 23.58 -15.61 -20.84
CA VAL A 291 22.85 -15.10 -19.66
C VAL A 291 23.36 -13.73 -19.25
N GLU A 292 24.68 -13.54 -19.17
CA GLU A 292 25.28 -12.24 -18.89
C GLU A 292 25.01 -11.24 -20.02
N PHE A 293 24.92 -11.71 -21.27
CA PHE A 293 24.53 -10.85 -22.39
C PHE A 293 23.06 -10.40 -22.29
N PHE A 294 22.17 -11.28 -21.85
CA PHE A 294 20.78 -10.91 -21.55
C PHE A 294 20.71 -9.85 -20.44
N LYS A 295 21.41 -10.09 -19.31
CA LYS A 295 21.54 -9.14 -18.20
C LYS A 295 21.99 -7.76 -18.70
N LEU A 296 23.01 -7.72 -19.55
CA LEU A 296 23.50 -6.49 -20.19
C LEU A 296 22.38 -5.74 -20.93
N VAL A 297 21.62 -6.44 -21.79
CA VAL A 297 20.57 -5.83 -22.62
C VAL A 297 19.44 -5.28 -21.74
N ILE A 298 18.92 -6.09 -20.81
CA ILE A 298 17.79 -5.68 -19.96
C ILE A 298 18.15 -4.47 -19.09
N ALA A 299 19.32 -4.51 -18.44
CA ALA A 299 19.75 -3.41 -17.60
C ALA A 299 19.98 -2.13 -18.41
N THR A 300 20.56 -2.24 -19.61
CA THR A 300 20.76 -1.10 -20.51
C THR A 300 19.43 -0.47 -20.91
N GLU A 301 18.45 -1.27 -21.33
CA GLU A 301 17.14 -0.75 -21.73
C GLU A 301 16.34 -0.20 -20.53
N LYS A 302 16.43 -0.81 -19.34
CA LYS A 302 15.84 -0.28 -18.09
C LYS A 302 16.42 1.10 -17.73
N VAL A 303 17.74 1.25 -17.79
CA VAL A 303 18.41 2.55 -17.53
C VAL A 303 18.02 3.60 -18.55
N ILE A 304 17.94 3.28 -19.84
CA ILE A 304 17.50 4.25 -20.86
C ILE A 304 16.03 4.66 -20.64
N TRP A 305 15.19 3.70 -20.23
CA TRP A 305 13.76 3.92 -20.01
C TRP A 305 13.46 4.79 -18.77
N SER A 306 14.30 4.71 -17.73
CA SER A 306 14.09 5.47 -16.48
C SER A 306 14.04 6.99 -16.70
N GLN A 307 14.63 7.49 -17.80
CA GLN A 307 14.53 8.89 -18.23
C GLN A 307 13.08 9.36 -18.40
N TYR A 308 12.22 8.50 -18.92
CA TYR A 308 10.86 8.85 -19.35
C TYR A 308 9.82 8.60 -18.26
N ASN A 309 10.12 7.72 -17.31
CA ASN A 309 9.25 7.41 -16.16
C ASN A 309 9.48 8.31 -14.94
N LYS A 310 10.51 9.18 -14.92
CA LYS A 310 10.91 9.99 -13.74
C LYS A 310 11.21 9.17 -12.46
N HIS A 311 11.49 7.87 -12.60
CA HIS A 311 11.80 6.97 -11.47
C HIS A 311 13.30 6.63 -11.46
N ALA A 312 14.10 7.45 -10.77
CA ALA A 312 15.54 7.19 -10.61
C ALA A 312 15.83 5.87 -9.88
N SER A 313 14.88 5.34 -9.11
CA SER A 313 14.97 4.05 -8.42
C SER A 313 15.04 2.86 -9.39
N GLU A 314 14.35 2.91 -10.53
CA GLU A 314 14.36 1.84 -11.54
C GLU A 314 15.76 1.67 -12.16
N MET A 315 16.48 2.78 -12.34
CA MET A 315 17.85 2.80 -12.86
C MET A 315 18.83 2.08 -11.92
N TRP A 316 18.74 2.35 -10.62
CA TRP A 316 19.62 1.74 -9.63
C TRP A 316 19.28 0.27 -9.37
N HIS A 317 17.99 -0.09 -9.37
CA HIS A 317 17.57 -1.49 -9.31
C HIS A 317 18.12 -2.32 -10.46
N ALA A 318 18.07 -1.81 -11.70
CA ALA A 318 18.64 -2.50 -12.86
C ALA A 318 20.16 -2.72 -12.74
N ILE A 319 20.89 -1.75 -12.17
CA ILE A 319 22.33 -1.85 -11.94
C ILE A 319 22.66 -2.83 -10.80
N GLU A 320 21.76 -2.98 -9.83
CA GLU A 320 21.88 -3.91 -8.71
C GLU A 320 21.58 -5.35 -9.12
N GLU A 321 20.53 -5.57 -9.93
CA GLU A 321 20.19 -6.86 -10.55
C GLU A 321 21.34 -7.41 -11.42
N LEU A 322 22.06 -6.53 -12.14
CA LEU A 322 23.28 -6.91 -12.87
C LEU A 322 24.35 -7.55 -11.98
N LYS A 323 24.42 -7.13 -10.71
CA LYS A 323 25.44 -7.58 -9.74
C LYS A 323 24.96 -8.77 -8.90
N GLY A 324 23.70 -9.19 -9.04
CA GLY A 324 23.10 -10.35 -8.38
C GLY A 324 23.62 -11.70 -8.89
N LYS A 325 23.43 -12.76 -8.09
CA LYS A 325 23.88 -14.14 -8.40
C LYS A 325 23.21 -14.71 -9.66
N LYS A 326 23.72 -15.84 -10.15
CA LYS A 326 23.35 -16.47 -11.44
C LYS A 326 21.87 -16.87 -11.55
N ASP A 327 21.16 -17.04 -10.43
CA ASP A 327 19.84 -17.69 -10.42
C ASP A 327 18.69 -16.72 -10.75
N ASP A 328 18.79 -15.44 -10.38
CA ASP A 328 17.69 -14.45 -10.53
C ASP A 328 17.43 -14.05 -12.00
N ALA A 329 18.42 -14.14 -12.88
CA ALA A 329 18.27 -13.74 -14.28
C ALA A 329 17.67 -14.82 -15.17
N LEU A 330 17.75 -16.10 -14.78
CA LEU A 330 17.13 -17.18 -15.54
C LEU A 330 15.59 -17.09 -15.47
N GLU A 331 15.08 -16.66 -14.32
CA GLU A 331 13.67 -16.41 -14.06
C GLU A 331 13.15 -15.20 -14.86
N GLU A 332 13.95 -14.14 -14.99
CA GLU A 332 13.63 -12.97 -15.83
C GLU A 332 13.71 -13.29 -17.34
N VAL A 333 14.60 -14.20 -17.75
CA VAL A 333 14.68 -14.75 -19.11
C VAL A 333 13.39 -15.50 -19.48
N LEU A 334 12.80 -16.26 -18.55
CA LEU A 334 11.51 -16.95 -18.74
C LEU A 334 10.33 -15.96 -18.79
N LEU A 335 10.36 -14.90 -17.99
CA LEU A 335 9.33 -13.86 -17.97
C LEU A 335 9.34 -12.95 -19.22
N LEU A 336 10.52 -12.63 -19.76
CA LEU A 336 10.67 -11.73 -20.90
C LEU A 336 10.63 -12.43 -22.27
N SER A 337 10.93 -13.73 -22.34
CA SER A 337 10.89 -14.53 -23.58
C SER A 337 9.50 -14.86 -24.10
N GLY A 338 8.45 -14.55 -23.34
CA GLY A 338 7.06 -14.74 -23.78
C GLY A 338 6.57 -16.19 -23.67
N SER A 339 7.36 -17.14 -23.13
CA SER A 339 6.82 -18.45 -22.76
C SER A 339 5.77 -18.35 -21.64
N ALA A 340 5.83 -17.31 -20.81
CA ALA A 340 4.83 -17.01 -19.78
C ALA A 340 3.47 -16.51 -20.32
N ALA A 341 3.32 -16.27 -21.63
CA ALA A 341 2.06 -15.88 -22.24
C ALA A 341 1.28 -17.07 -22.85
N PHE A 342 1.86 -18.27 -22.94
CA PHE A 342 1.22 -19.42 -23.58
C PHE A 342 1.34 -20.77 -22.88
N LEU A 343 2.02 -20.90 -21.73
CA LEU A 343 2.07 -22.18 -21.00
C LEU A 343 1.61 -22.05 -19.54
N ASP A 344 0.82 -23.03 -19.14
CA ASP A 344 0.24 -23.21 -17.80
C ASP A 344 1.34 -23.56 -16.80
N GLN A 345 1.20 -23.13 -15.54
CA GLN A 345 2.24 -23.35 -14.51
C GLN A 345 2.27 -24.80 -13.98
N ASP A 346 1.30 -25.64 -14.36
CA ASP A 346 1.22 -27.03 -13.89
C ASP A 346 1.98 -28.02 -14.81
N GLU A 347 2.34 -27.64 -16.04
CA GLU A 347 3.22 -28.45 -16.92
C GLU A 347 4.71 -28.13 -16.75
N ALA A 348 5.05 -27.07 -16.00
CA ALA A 348 6.44 -26.66 -15.77
C ALA A 348 7.21 -27.64 -14.88
N GLU A 349 6.55 -28.37 -13.96
CA GLU A 349 7.23 -29.33 -13.08
C GLU A 349 7.61 -30.65 -13.78
N GLU A 350 6.93 -31.04 -14.89
CA GLU A 350 7.31 -32.22 -15.69
C GLU A 350 8.26 -31.88 -16.86
N GLU A 351 8.24 -30.64 -17.38
CA GLU A 351 9.21 -30.19 -18.40
C GLU A 351 10.49 -29.55 -17.84
N GLU A 352 10.53 -29.14 -16.56
CA GLU A 352 11.78 -28.65 -15.92
C GLU A 352 12.88 -29.72 -15.91
N ASP A 353 12.51 -30.99 -15.72
CA ASP A 353 13.46 -32.13 -15.78
C ASP A 353 13.87 -32.49 -17.22
N HIS A 354 13.06 -32.17 -18.23
CA HIS A 354 13.41 -32.42 -19.64
C HIS A 354 14.16 -31.25 -20.30
N ALA A 355 13.85 -29.99 -19.96
CA ALA A 355 14.52 -28.80 -20.47
C ALA A 355 15.91 -28.59 -19.83
N ALA A 356 16.06 -28.91 -18.53
CA ALA A 356 17.38 -28.92 -17.87
C ALA A 356 18.31 -29.99 -18.49
N VAL A 357 17.76 -31.12 -18.95
CA VAL A 357 18.52 -32.18 -19.61
C VAL A 357 18.93 -31.80 -21.04
N VAL A 358 18.13 -31.02 -21.78
CA VAL A 358 18.49 -30.59 -23.15
C VAL A 358 19.53 -29.46 -23.15
N ILE A 359 19.45 -28.51 -22.21
CA ILE A 359 20.41 -27.39 -22.12
C ILE A 359 21.77 -27.83 -21.55
N VAL A 360 21.78 -28.83 -20.65
CA VAL A 360 23.03 -29.43 -20.14
C VAL A 360 23.62 -30.48 -21.10
N ALA A 361 22.81 -31.15 -21.92
CA ALA A 361 23.33 -32.09 -22.92
C ALA A 361 23.99 -31.39 -24.13
N GLU A 362 23.49 -30.22 -24.57
CA GLU A 362 24.07 -29.52 -25.73
C GLU A 362 25.28 -28.63 -25.38
N THR A 363 25.45 -28.24 -24.11
CA THR A 363 26.64 -27.50 -23.64
C THR A 363 27.90 -28.37 -23.50
N VAL A 364 27.78 -29.70 -23.57
CA VAL A 364 28.93 -30.63 -23.60
C VAL A 364 29.42 -30.88 -25.05
N THR A 365 28.70 -30.43 -26.08
CA THR A 365 29.05 -30.72 -27.49
C THR A 365 29.70 -29.58 -28.29
N THR A 366 30.03 -28.45 -27.68
CA THR A 366 30.73 -27.34 -28.36
C THR A 366 32.17 -27.15 -27.86
N VAL A 367 32.95 -28.23 -27.85
CA VAL A 367 34.40 -28.13 -27.98
C VAL A 367 34.75 -28.56 -29.40
N GLU A 368 35.20 -27.62 -30.23
CA GLU A 368 35.78 -27.95 -31.54
C GLU A 368 36.91 -28.98 -31.36
N PRO A 369 36.86 -30.14 -32.04
CA PRO A 369 37.93 -31.12 -31.93
C PRO A 369 39.17 -30.61 -32.67
N GLN A 370 40.20 -30.22 -31.92
CA GLN A 370 41.56 -30.09 -32.46
C GLN A 370 42.07 -31.50 -32.85
N PRO A 371 42.72 -31.67 -34.01
CA PRO A 371 43.11 -32.98 -34.50
C PRO A 371 44.33 -33.48 -33.72
N ILE A 372 44.17 -34.56 -32.96
CA ILE A 372 45.29 -35.32 -32.40
C ILE A 372 45.41 -36.62 -33.20
N GLU A 373 46.45 -36.69 -34.04
CA GLU A 373 46.96 -37.96 -34.54
C GLU A 373 47.47 -38.79 -33.35
N THR A 374 46.96 -40.01 -33.16
CA THR A 374 47.76 -41.21 -32.86
C THR A 374 46.88 -42.44 -32.64
N ASP A 375 47.21 -43.50 -33.39
CA ASP A 375 46.71 -44.87 -33.23
C ASP A 375 47.01 -45.44 -31.83
N LYS A 376 45.97 -45.87 -31.09
CA LYS A 376 46.02 -47.02 -30.14
C LYS A 376 44.62 -47.38 -29.59
N PRO A 377 44.20 -48.67 -29.53
CA PRO A 377 42.80 -49.05 -29.24
C PRO A 377 42.41 -49.21 -27.76
N ASP A 378 43.26 -48.89 -26.78
CA ASP A 378 43.07 -49.33 -25.37
C ASP A 378 42.52 -48.27 -24.40
N ILE A 379 41.95 -47.16 -24.86
CA ILE A 379 41.43 -46.08 -23.99
C ILE A 379 39.89 -46.08 -23.86
N ILE A 380 39.19 -46.80 -24.73
CA ILE A 380 37.71 -46.80 -24.73
C ILE A 380 37.12 -47.73 -23.64
N GLU A 381 37.85 -48.77 -23.20
CA GLU A 381 37.35 -49.71 -22.18
C GLU A 381 37.43 -49.15 -20.75
N GLY A 382 38.44 -48.32 -20.44
CA GLY A 382 38.61 -47.71 -19.11
C GLY A 382 37.64 -46.56 -18.81
N VAL A 383 37.09 -45.90 -19.84
CA VAL A 383 36.10 -44.82 -19.66
C VAL A 383 34.70 -45.39 -19.43
N VAL A 384 34.36 -46.53 -20.05
CA VAL A 384 33.06 -47.20 -19.88
C VAL A 384 32.94 -47.87 -18.50
N GLU A 385 34.02 -48.45 -17.96
CA GLU A 385 34.02 -48.95 -16.57
C GLU A 385 33.93 -47.84 -15.51
N ALA A 386 34.54 -46.67 -15.76
CA ALA A 386 34.48 -45.53 -14.83
C ALA A 386 33.10 -44.85 -14.78
N VAL A 387 32.35 -44.90 -15.88
CA VAL A 387 30.98 -44.36 -15.97
C VAL A 387 29.97 -45.34 -15.35
N ASN A 388 30.09 -46.64 -15.63
CA ASN A 388 29.21 -47.66 -15.05
C ASN A 388 29.44 -47.89 -13.54
N GLY A 389 30.70 -47.78 -13.06
CA GLY A 389 31.01 -47.87 -11.63
C GLY A 389 30.48 -46.69 -10.80
N LYS A 390 30.23 -45.53 -11.41
CA LYS A 390 29.63 -44.36 -10.73
C LYS A 390 28.11 -44.42 -10.64
N ALA A 391 27.44 -45.00 -11.64
CA ALA A 391 25.99 -45.20 -11.66
C ALA A 391 25.52 -46.17 -10.56
N GLU A 392 26.20 -47.30 -10.34
CA GLU A 392 25.84 -48.26 -9.27
C GLU A 392 26.06 -47.72 -7.84
N THR A 393 26.97 -46.77 -7.64
CA THR A 393 27.15 -46.08 -6.34
C THR A 393 26.12 -45.00 -6.07
N MET A 394 25.44 -44.48 -7.09
CA MET A 394 24.38 -43.48 -6.96
C MET A 394 23.05 -44.16 -6.58
N ASP A 395 22.71 -45.28 -7.22
CA ASP A 395 21.50 -46.06 -6.89
C ASP A 395 21.52 -46.65 -5.47
N LYS A 396 22.68 -47.09 -4.97
CA LYS A 396 22.80 -47.59 -3.58
C LYS A 396 22.75 -46.49 -2.52
N LYS A 397 22.95 -45.22 -2.88
CA LYS A 397 22.79 -44.08 -1.97
C LYS A 397 21.36 -43.56 -1.94
N ILE A 398 20.65 -43.61 -3.07
CA ILE A 398 19.22 -43.24 -3.15
C ILE A 398 18.36 -44.22 -2.35
N VAL A 399 18.57 -45.53 -2.51
CA VAL A 399 17.82 -46.56 -1.76
C VAL A 399 18.11 -46.53 -0.24
N LYS A 400 19.26 -46.00 0.19
CA LYS A 400 19.59 -45.86 1.63
C LYS A 400 19.10 -44.53 2.23
N ALA A 401 18.80 -43.53 1.40
CA ALA A 401 18.18 -42.28 1.81
C ALA A 401 16.66 -42.42 1.96
N GLU A 402 16.01 -43.25 1.13
CA GLU A 402 14.55 -43.48 1.21
C GLU A 402 14.13 -44.32 2.43
N THR A 403 15.00 -45.18 2.98
CA THR A 403 14.64 -45.97 4.19
C THR A 403 14.94 -45.26 5.52
N ALA A 404 15.55 -44.07 5.50
CA ALA A 404 15.87 -43.29 6.70
C ALA A 404 14.88 -42.12 6.95
N LEU A 405 13.93 -41.88 6.04
CA LEU A 405 12.96 -40.79 6.11
C LEU A 405 11.63 -41.15 6.81
N MET A 406 11.57 -42.29 7.49
CA MET A 406 10.50 -42.58 8.45
C MET A 406 11.09 -42.61 9.85
N VAL A 407 10.61 -41.69 10.70
CA VAL A 407 10.95 -41.48 12.12
C VAL A 407 12.18 -40.60 12.36
N VAL A 408 12.00 -39.27 12.48
CA VAL A 408 12.49 -38.41 13.60
C VAL A 408 11.75 -37.05 13.51
N ASN A 409 11.45 -36.48 14.68
CA ASN A 409 10.57 -35.35 14.95
C ASN A 409 10.97 -33.98 14.35
N ASN A 410 9.93 -33.15 14.24
CA ASN A 410 9.81 -31.79 13.70
C ASN A 410 10.52 -30.65 14.45
N ASP A 411 11.72 -30.84 14.99
CA ASP A 411 12.52 -29.71 15.49
C ASP A 411 13.98 -29.88 15.04
N ASP A 412 14.56 -28.79 14.53
CA ASP A 412 15.92 -28.64 13.96
C ASP A 412 16.08 -28.98 12.48
N LEU A 413 16.16 -27.93 11.63
CA LEU A 413 17.11 -27.74 10.51
C LEU A 413 16.77 -26.43 9.75
N ASP A 414 17.28 -25.31 10.26
CA ASP A 414 17.36 -24.01 9.57
C ASP A 414 18.84 -23.66 9.42
N ASP A 415 19.47 -24.03 8.30
CA ASP A 415 20.73 -23.41 7.86
C ASP A 415 21.05 -23.66 6.37
N SER A 416 20.59 -22.78 5.48
CA SER A 416 21.37 -22.36 4.30
C SER A 416 20.88 -21.01 3.78
N ARG A 417 21.67 -19.98 4.13
CA ARG A 417 21.56 -18.53 3.88
C ARG A 417 20.96 -18.14 2.52
N GLY A 418 19.90 -17.31 2.55
CA GLY A 418 19.40 -16.64 1.36
C GLY A 418 18.25 -15.65 1.52
N TYR A 419 17.31 -15.82 2.46
CA TYR A 419 16.33 -14.81 2.85
C TYR A 419 15.69 -15.32 4.15
N GLN A 420 16.05 -14.73 5.30
CA GLN A 420 15.33 -15.06 6.53
C GLN A 420 13.92 -14.50 6.38
N SER A 421 12.95 -15.39 6.15
CA SER A 421 11.54 -15.03 6.28
C SER A 421 11.36 -14.44 7.68
N LYS A 422 10.93 -13.18 7.78
CA LYS A 422 10.58 -12.50 9.04
C LYS A 422 9.83 -13.46 9.95
N LYS A 423 10.44 -13.88 11.07
CA LYS A 423 9.73 -14.66 12.09
C LYS A 423 8.61 -13.78 12.65
N ARG A 424 7.38 -14.30 12.57
CA ARG A 424 6.15 -13.59 12.98
C ARG A 424 6.25 -13.14 14.45
N GLY A 425 6.12 -11.83 14.71
CA GLY A 425 5.83 -11.30 16.05
C GLY A 425 7.00 -11.16 17.03
N THR A 426 8.25 -11.34 16.60
CA THR A 426 9.43 -11.08 17.46
C THR A 426 9.71 -9.58 17.60
N PRO A 427 9.90 -9.03 18.82
CA PRO A 427 10.26 -7.62 19.04
C PRO A 427 11.59 -7.22 18.39
N HIS A 428 11.71 -5.96 17.99
CA HIS A 428 12.86 -5.46 17.21
C HIS A 428 13.96 -4.84 18.08
N ALA A 429 15.21 -5.22 17.87
CA ALA A 429 16.37 -4.71 18.59
C ALA A 429 17.42 -4.08 17.64
N PHE A 430 17.66 -2.78 17.83
CA PHE A 430 18.66 -2.04 17.06
C PHE A 430 20.01 -2.00 17.78
N VAL A 431 21.08 -2.34 17.08
CA VAL A 431 22.44 -2.39 17.62
C VAL A 431 23.24 -1.17 17.17
N VAL A 432 23.54 -0.31 18.13
CA VAL A 432 24.31 0.93 17.98
C VAL A 432 25.76 0.63 18.34
N MET A 433 26.63 0.51 17.32
CA MET A 433 28.03 0.14 17.53
C MET A 433 28.95 0.68 16.41
N PRO A 434 30.27 0.74 16.64
CA PRO A 434 31.22 0.99 15.57
C PRO A 434 31.29 -0.16 14.54
N PHE A 435 31.71 0.13 13.32
CA PHE A 435 31.93 -0.86 12.25
C PHE A 435 33.40 -1.23 12.05
N GLY A 436 33.65 -2.46 11.58
CA GLY A 436 34.97 -2.91 11.16
C GLY A 436 35.99 -3.00 12.29
N ARG A 437 37.27 -2.92 11.92
CA ARG A 437 38.38 -2.92 12.89
C ARG A 437 38.73 -1.52 13.32
N LYS A 438 38.72 -1.26 14.63
CA LYS A 438 39.11 0.04 15.20
C LYS A 438 40.03 -0.14 16.40
N GLN A 439 40.80 0.90 16.71
CA GLN A 439 41.70 0.90 17.88
C GLN A 439 40.92 1.23 19.15
N GLY A 440 41.09 0.39 20.16
CA GLY A 440 40.66 0.62 21.54
C GLY A 440 41.47 1.73 22.21
N PRO A 441 41.02 2.22 23.38
CA PRO A 441 41.74 3.24 24.15
C PRO A 441 43.12 2.77 24.67
N ASP A 442 43.36 1.47 24.74
CA ASP A 442 44.65 0.84 25.05
C ASP A 442 45.54 0.61 23.81
N GLY A 443 45.08 1.06 22.63
CA GLY A 443 45.77 0.90 21.35
C GLY A 443 45.61 -0.47 20.70
N ARG A 444 44.88 -1.41 21.32
CA ARG A 444 44.61 -2.73 20.71
C ARG A 444 43.57 -2.62 19.61
N TRP A 445 43.69 -3.43 18.58
CA TRP A 445 42.65 -3.53 17.56
C TRP A 445 41.47 -4.33 18.11
N ILE A 446 40.26 -3.85 17.87
CA ILE A 446 38.98 -4.49 18.20
C ILE A 446 38.23 -4.72 16.89
N ASP A 447 37.75 -5.95 16.68
CA ASP A 447 37.01 -6.39 15.49
C ASP A 447 35.50 -6.36 15.77
N PHE A 448 34.88 -5.21 15.48
CA PHE A 448 33.47 -4.98 15.78
C PHE A 448 32.52 -5.83 14.92
N ASP A 449 32.96 -6.33 13.77
CA ASP A 449 32.16 -7.26 12.96
C ASP A 449 32.11 -8.64 13.62
N SER A 450 33.25 -9.14 14.10
CA SER A 450 33.29 -10.38 14.90
C SER A 450 32.48 -10.25 16.19
N ILE A 451 32.56 -9.10 16.88
CA ILE A 451 31.74 -8.85 18.08
C ILE A 451 30.25 -8.88 17.77
N TYR A 452 29.83 -8.28 16.65
CA TYR A 452 28.42 -8.30 16.28
C TYR A 452 27.93 -9.70 15.94
N TYR A 453 28.58 -10.38 14.98
CA TYR A 453 28.11 -11.67 14.46
C TYR A 453 28.32 -12.84 15.43
N ASP A 454 29.40 -12.83 16.21
CA ASP A 454 29.74 -13.97 17.07
C ASP A 454 29.21 -13.82 18.51
N LEU A 455 28.96 -12.58 18.98
CA LEU A 455 28.56 -12.28 20.36
C LEU A 455 27.19 -11.59 20.46
N ILE A 456 27.03 -10.38 19.90
CA ILE A 456 25.83 -9.55 20.13
C ILE A 456 24.59 -10.15 19.47
N LYS A 457 24.64 -10.43 18.16
CA LYS A 457 23.49 -10.94 17.39
C LYS A 457 22.95 -12.25 17.98
N PRO A 458 23.77 -13.30 18.23
CA PRO A 458 23.29 -14.53 18.87
C PRO A 458 22.69 -14.30 20.26
N ALA A 459 23.24 -13.37 21.05
CA ALA A 459 22.74 -13.10 22.40
C ALA A 459 21.39 -12.37 22.40
N VAL A 460 21.19 -11.45 21.46
CA VAL A 460 19.95 -10.69 21.27
C VAL A 460 18.86 -11.58 20.68
N GLU A 461 19.18 -12.42 19.70
CA GLU A 461 18.26 -13.42 19.15
C GLU A 461 17.86 -14.46 20.20
N ALA A 462 18.82 -14.94 21.01
CA ALA A 462 18.52 -15.78 22.15
C ALA A 462 17.64 -15.06 23.18
N ALA A 463 17.68 -13.74 23.29
CA ALA A 463 16.78 -12.98 24.16
C ALA A 463 15.33 -12.93 23.65
N GLY A 464 15.08 -13.34 22.40
CA GLY A 464 13.77 -13.32 21.75
C GLY A 464 13.53 -12.07 20.92
N PHE A 465 14.60 -11.39 20.46
CA PHE A 465 14.51 -10.19 19.63
C PHE A 465 15.07 -10.44 18.22
N GLU A 466 14.55 -9.73 17.24
CA GLU A 466 15.19 -9.59 15.93
C GLU A 466 16.35 -8.58 16.06
N SER A 467 17.58 -9.00 15.76
CA SER A 467 18.77 -8.15 15.91
C SER A 467 19.13 -7.48 14.59
N PHE A 468 19.13 -6.14 14.57
CA PHE A 468 19.42 -5.34 13.39
C PHE A 468 20.58 -4.36 13.63
N ARG A 469 21.51 -4.26 12.68
CA ARG A 469 22.62 -3.28 12.71
C ARG A 469 22.55 -2.42 11.44
N ALA A 470 22.86 -1.12 11.54
CA ALA A 470 22.59 -0.16 10.46
C ALA A 470 23.28 -0.44 9.11
N ASP A 471 24.31 -1.30 9.05
CA ASP A 471 24.95 -1.73 7.81
C ASP A 471 24.23 -2.91 7.10
N GLN A 472 23.21 -3.49 7.74
CA GLN A 472 22.34 -4.50 7.15
C GLN A 472 21.18 -3.88 6.35
N GLU A 473 20.98 -2.56 6.46
CA GLU A 473 20.01 -1.84 5.64
C GLU A 473 20.45 -1.89 4.17
N SER A 474 19.69 -2.60 3.35
CA SER A 474 20.00 -2.85 1.94
C SER A 474 19.30 -1.84 1.01
N VAL A 475 18.42 -0.99 1.56
CA VAL A 475 17.60 -0.05 0.79
C VAL A 475 18.31 1.29 0.63
N SER A 476 18.34 1.81 -0.60
CA SER A 476 18.91 3.13 -0.92
C SER A 476 18.05 4.26 -0.33
N GLY A 477 18.56 4.99 0.66
CA GLY A 477 17.90 6.12 1.34
C GLY A 477 18.88 7.07 2.05
N ASP A 478 18.37 8.10 2.72
CA ASP A 478 19.19 8.92 3.62
C ASP A 478 19.45 8.14 4.92
N ILE A 479 20.68 7.62 5.05
CA ILE A 479 21.17 6.83 6.19
C ILE A 479 20.84 7.50 7.53
N LEU A 480 20.86 8.85 7.60
CA LEU A 480 20.53 9.58 8.82
C LEU A 480 19.05 9.41 9.17
N THR A 481 18.15 9.54 8.19
CA THR A 481 16.71 9.36 8.36
C THR A 481 16.36 7.95 8.83
N ASP A 482 17.05 6.93 8.31
CA ASP A 482 16.84 5.51 8.66
C ASP A 482 17.35 5.19 10.07
N MET A 483 18.55 5.64 10.43
CA MET A 483 19.10 5.52 11.78
C MET A 483 18.21 6.19 12.84
N PHE A 484 17.71 7.41 12.58
CA PHE A 484 16.81 8.10 13.51
C PHE A 484 15.48 7.36 13.70
N GLN A 485 14.96 6.77 12.61
CA GLN A 485 13.76 5.94 12.66
C GLN A 485 13.98 4.71 13.56
N GLU A 486 15.11 4.02 13.41
CA GLU A 486 15.45 2.86 14.24
C GLU A 486 15.59 3.21 15.72
N LEU A 487 16.27 4.31 16.04
CA LEU A 487 16.39 4.80 17.43
C LEU A 487 15.05 5.15 18.07
N LEU A 488 14.08 5.56 17.25
CA LEU A 488 12.73 5.87 17.70
C LEU A 488 11.87 4.59 17.80
N LEU A 489 11.89 3.73 16.79
CA LEU A 489 10.92 2.64 16.64
C LEU A 489 11.36 1.34 17.31
N ALA A 490 12.67 1.06 17.40
CA ALA A 490 13.15 -0.18 17.98
C ALA A 490 12.67 -0.37 19.43
N ASP A 491 12.20 -1.58 19.73
CA ASP A 491 11.73 -1.97 21.05
C ASP A 491 12.88 -2.02 22.05
N MET A 492 14.06 -2.44 21.58
CA MET A 492 15.31 -2.47 22.33
C MET A 492 16.44 -1.80 21.55
N VAL A 493 17.34 -1.10 22.24
CA VAL A 493 18.60 -0.61 21.69
C VAL A 493 19.76 -1.20 22.48
N ILE A 494 20.72 -1.82 21.79
CA ILE A 494 21.98 -2.29 22.38
C ILE A 494 23.09 -1.34 21.95
N ALA A 495 23.69 -0.61 22.89
CA ALA A 495 24.76 0.35 22.60
C ALA A 495 26.13 -0.19 23.04
N ASP A 496 27.05 -0.37 22.09
CA ASP A 496 28.43 -0.77 22.36
C ASP A 496 29.33 0.45 22.59
N LEU A 497 29.79 0.60 23.84
CA LEU A 497 30.59 1.72 24.33
C LEU A 497 32.08 1.38 24.49
N SER A 498 32.56 0.34 23.79
CA SER A 498 33.96 -0.14 23.88
C SER A 498 34.99 0.82 23.30
N ILE A 499 34.56 1.82 22.51
CA ILE A 499 35.40 2.94 22.05
C ILE A 499 34.66 4.30 22.12
N ASP A 500 35.40 5.41 22.11
CA ASP A 500 34.83 6.76 22.06
C ASP A 500 34.43 7.13 20.63
N ASN A 501 33.36 6.50 20.14
CA ASN A 501 32.80 6.77 18.83
C ASN A 501 31.73 7.86 18.91
N ALA A 502 31.97 9.01 18.26
CA ALA A 502 31.06 10.14 18.25
C ALA A 502 29.65 9.78 17.73
N ASN A 503 29.55 8.90 16.72
CA ASN A 503 28.26 8.48 16.16
C ASN A 503 27.46 7.68 17.19
N VAL A 504 28.11 6.72 17.87
CA VAL A 504 27.48 5.90 18.92
C VAL A 504 26.97 6.79 20.05
N PHE A 505 27.73 7.79 20.48
CA PHE A 505 27.27 8.74 21.51
C PHE A 505 26.11 9.61 21.04
N TYR A 506 26.11 10.03 19.78
CA TYR A 506 25.03 10.81 19.20
C TYR A 506 23.73 9.99 19.16
N GLU A 507 23.79 8.78 18.63
CA GLU A 507 22.67 7.82 18.56
C GLU A 507 22.11 7.48 19.95
N LEU A 508 23.01 7.23 20.91
CA LEU A 508 22.64 6.99 22.30
C LEU A 508 21.94 8.21 22.93
N GLY A 509 22.46 9.42 22.69
CA GLY A 509 21.87 10.67 23.18
C GLY A 509 20.47 10.91 22.63
N VAL A 510 20.26 10.62 21.35
CA VAL A 510 18.93 10.66 20.72
C VAL A 510 18.00 9.66 21.38
N ARG A 511 18.43 8.40 21.55
CA ARG A 511 17.61 7.36 22.21
C ARG A 511 17.23 7.77 23.62
N HIS A 512 18.16 8.32 24.39
CA HIS A 512 17.87 8.86 25.72
C HIS A 512 16.80 9.98 25.68
N ALA A 513 16.79 10.82 24.66
CA ALA A 513 15.86 11.95 24.58
C ALA A 513 14.46 11.57 24.11
N VAL A 514 14.33 10.51 23.29
CA VAL A 514 13.04 10.15 22.64
C VAL A 514 12.35 8.92 23.23
N ARG A 515 13.03 8.12 24.06
CA ARG A 515 12.44 6.96 24.73
C ARG A 515 12.88 6.85 26.18
N LYS A 516 11.94 6.52 27.06
CA LYS A 516 12.18 6.28 28.48
C LYS A 516 12.82 4.92 28.76
N ARG A 517 12.59 3.92 27.89
CA ARG A 517 12.94 2.50 28.13
C ARG A 517 13.57 1.79 26.91
N GLY A 518 13.90 0.51 27.10
CA GLY A 518 14.41 -0.38 26.05
C GLY A 518 15.82 -0.01 25.59
N LEU A 519 16.77 0.02 26.52
CA LEU A 519 18.17 0.39 26.26
C LEU A 519 19.09 -0.44 27.15
N VAL A 520 20.12 -1.04 26.56
CA VAL A 520 21.17 -1.81 27.23
C VAL A 520 22.52 -1.29 26.78
N HIS A 521 23.41 -1.01 27.73
CA HIS A 521 24.79 -0.64 27.44
C HIS A 521 25.72 -1.84 27.59
N ILE A 522 26.64 -2.02 26.65
CA ILE A 522 27.71 -3.01 26.71
C ILE A 522 29.08 -2.36 26.48
N GLN A 523 30.15 -2.97 26.98
CA GLN A 523 31.51 -2.49 26.75
C GLN A 523 32.57 -3.58 26.90
N SER A 524 33.76 -3.35 26.34
CA SER A 524 34.95 -4.16 26.54
C SER A 524 36.19 -3.30 26.78
N GLY A 525 37.10 -3.81 27.63
CA GLY A 525 38.48 -3.30 27.75
C GLY A 525 38.65 -1.89 28.34
N ARG A 526 37.61 -1.27 28.90
CA ARG A 526 37.65 0.11 29.40
C ARG A 526 37.55 0.21 30.93
N PRO A 527 38.43 1.01 31.58
CA PRO A 527 38.37 1.23 33.02
C PRO A 527 37.37 2.30 33.45
N TYR A 528 36.96 3.21 32.55
CA TYR A 528 35.99 4.27 32.82
C TYR A 528 35.14 4.61 31.59
N LEU A 529 33.95 5.16 31.84
CA LEU A 529 33.04 5.72 30.83
C LEU A 529 32.98 7.26 30.96
N PRO A 530 32.57 8.00 29.92
CA PRO A 530 32.34 9.44 29.99
C PRO A 530 31.37 9.84 31.12
N PHE A 531 31.56 11.06 31.66
CA PHE A 531 30.85 11.56 32.85
C PHE A 531 29.33 11.63 32.71
N ASP A 532 28.78 11.75 31.50
CA ASP A 532 27.32 11.83 31.32
C ASP A 532 26.64 10.44 31.30
N ILE A 533 27.41 9.34 31.22
CA ILE A 533 26.88 7.98 31.09
C ILE A 533 27.48 6.95 32.07
N PHE A 534 28.46 7.32 32.91
CA PHE A 534 29.17 6.39 33.81
C PHE A 534 28.27 5.74 34.88
N ASN A 535 27.19 6.43 35.23
CA ASN A 535 26.21 6.06 36.24
C ASN A 535 25.10 5.14 35.67
N VAL A 536 25.11 4.88 34.36
CA VAL A 536 24.25 3.87 33.74
C VAL A 536 24.91 2.50 33.82
N ARG A 537 24.13 1.47 34.12
CA ARG A 537 24.63 0.10 34.22
C ARG A 537 25.07 -0.41 32.84
N THR A 538 26.36 -0.71 32.71
CA THR A 538 26.96 -1.23 31.47
C THR A 538 27.49 -2.64 31.69
N ILE A 539 27.15 -3.57 30.79
CA ILE A 539 27.57 -4.97 30.88
C ILE A 539 28.93 -5.16 30.20
N PRO A 540 29.95 -5.68 30.91
CA PRO A 540 31.24 -5.97 30.32
C PRO A 540 31.20 -7.26 29.49
N TYR A 541 31.92 -7.29 28.38
CA TYR A 541 32.27 -8.51 27.64
C TYR A 541 33.80 -8.59 27.42
N GLN A 542 34.32 -9.78 27.13
CA GLN A 542 35.75 -10.06 27.02
C GLN A 542 36.17 -10.25 25.56
N ILE A 543 37.38 -9.78 25.24
CA ILE A 543 38.01 -9.92 23.92
C ILE A 543 39.37 -10.60 24.01
N ASP A 544 39.72 -11.36 22.99
CA ASP A 544 41.00 -12.01 22.84
C ASP A 544 42.11 -11.02 22.43
N LYS A 545 43.35 -11.53 22.32
CA LYS A 545 44.52 -10.75 21.89
C LYS A 545 44.41 -10.19 20.46
N ASN A 546 43.49 -10.68 19.64
CA ASN A 546 43.26 -10.25 18.26
C ASN A 546 42.06 -9.29 18.14
N GLY A 547 41.41 -8.94 19.24
CA GLY A 547 40.26 -8.04 19.25
C GLY A 547 38.91 -8.69 18.95
N ARG A 548 38.84 -10.03 18.96
CA ARG A 548 37.60 -10.81 18.72
C ARG A 548 37.01 -11.25 20.06
N PRO A 549 35.74 -11.68 20.14
CA PRO A 549 35.20 -12.24 21.39
C PRO A 549 36.09 -13.36 21.95
N ASP A 550 36.38 -13.31 23.25
CA ASP A 550 37.26 -14.29 23.90
C ASP A 550 36.60 -15.69 23.90
N PRO A 551 37.18 -16.71 23.22
CA PRO A 551 36.59 -18.05 23.14
C PRO A 551 36.32 -18.71 24.50
N ASP A 552 37.11 -18.39 25.53
CA ASP A 552 36.95 -18.97 26.87
C ASP A 552 35.77 -18.34 27.63
N HIS A 553 35.31 -17.16 27.20
CA HIS A 553 34.30 -16.35 27.91
C HIS A 553 33.05 -16.06 27.08
N ILE A 554 33.07 -16.29 25.77
CA ILE A 554 32.00 -15.92 24.83
C ILE A 554 30.62 -16.43 25.23
N GLU A 555 30.49 -17.67 25.70
CA GLU A 555 29.19 -18.23 26.12
C GLU A 555 28.67 -17.57 27.40
N LYS A 556 29.56 -17.21 28.32
CA LYS A 556 29.20 -16.47 29.52
C LYS A 556 28.77 -15.05 29.20
N ASP A 557 29.46 -14.39 28.28
CA ASP A 557 29.14 -13.03 27.83
C ASP A 557 27.81 -13.02 27.06
N LYS A 558 27.56 -13.99 26.17
CA LYS A 558 26.26 -14.18 25.52
C LYS A 558 25.14 -14.31 26.55
N GLN A 559 25.30 -15.20 27.53
CA GLN A 559 24.31 -15.39 28.60
C GLN A 559 24.06 -14.11 29.41
N ALA A 560 25.10 -13.33 29.69
CA ALA A 560 24.97 -12.06 30.40
C ALA A 560 24.17 -11.02 29.58
N ILE A 561 24.47 -10.88 28.28
CA ILE A 561 23.76 -9.99 27.36
C ILE A 561 22.30 -10.47 27.19
N THR A 562 22.07 -11.75 26.94
CA THR A 562 20.71 -12.33 26.83
C THR A 562 19.89 -12.07 28.09
N LYS A 563 20.49 -12.30 29.27
CA LYS A 563 19.82 -12.10 30.55
C LYS A 563 19.44 -10.63 30.77
N ILE A 564 20.38 -9.70 30.59
CA ILE A 564 20.08 -8.28 30.81
C ILE A 564 19.05 -7.77 29.82
N THR A 565 19.10 -8.20 28.55
CA THR A 565 18.15 -7.78 27.52
C THR A 565 16.74 -8.26 27.86
N ARG A 566 16.58 -9.52 28.28
CA ARG A 566 15.29 -10.05 28.77
C ARG A 566 14.80 -9.34 30.03
N GLU A 567 15.67 -9.13 31.02
CA GLU A 567 15.30 -8.45 32.27
C GLU A 567 14.94 -6.97 32.04
N THR A 568 15.61 -6.31 31.10
CA THR A 568 15.32 -4.93 30.69
C THR A 568 14.00 -4.84 29.93
N TRP A 569 13.67 -5.85 29.14
CA TRP A 569 12.37 -5.92 28.47
C TRP A 569 11.22 -6.19 29.45
N ALA A 570 11.45 -7.12 30.38
CA ALA A 570 10.49 -7.53 31.40
C ALA A 570 10.40 -6.56 32.59
N SER A 571 11.18 -5.49 32.62
CA SER A 571 11.12 -4.49 33.68
C SER A 571 9.79 -3.73 33.68
N ASP A 572 9.45 -3.12 34.83
CA ASP A 572 8.26 -2.29 34.96
C ASP A 572 8.23 -1.20 33.86
N VAL A 573 7.06 -0.95 33.29
CA VAL A 573 6.86 -0.03 32.16
C VAL A 573 7.14 1.43 32.57
N ASP A 574 7.01 1.72 33.85
CA ASP A 574 7.33 3.03 34.44
C ASP A 574 8.80 3.12 34.87
N ARG A 575 9.56 2.03 34.74
CA ARG A 575 10.99 2.06 34.98
C ARG A 575 11.68 2.85 33.87
N VAL A 576 12.25 3.98 34.25
CA VAL A 576 12.98 4.85 33.34
C VAL A 576 14.43 4.37 33.23
N HIS A 577 14.81 3.89 32.05
CA HIS A 577 16.19 3.52 31.71
C HIS A 577 16.99 4.71 31.18
N SER A 578 16.32 5.69 30.57
CA SER A 578 16.96 6.90 30.07
C SER A 578 17.37 7.86 31.21
N PRO A 579 18.64 8.31 31.27
CA PRO A 579 19.06 9.36 32.21
C PRO A 579 18.31 10.67 32.01
N ILE A 580 17.89 11.01 30.78
CA ILE A 580 17.24 12.28 30.46
C ILE A 580 15.83 12.34 31.04
N PHE A 581 15.04 11.28 30.87
CA PHE A 581 13.69 11.18 31.45
C PHE A 581 13.71 11.12 32.98
N ASN A 582 14.82 10.69 33.59
CA ASN A 582 15.00 10.76 35.05
C ASN A 582 15.32 12.19 35.55
N LEU A 583 15.85 13.06 34.69
CA LEU A 583 16.27 14.42 35.05
C LEU A 583 15.23 15.48 34.71
N LEU A 584 14.39 15.25 33.70
CA LEU A 584 13.43 16.21 33.17
C LEU A 584 11.99 15.78 33.45
N ASP A 585 11.46 16.21 34.60
CA ASP A 585 10.05 16.02 34.94
C ASP A 585 9.14 16.69 33.89
N GLY A 586 8.21 15.92 33.32
CA GLY A 586 7.26 16.39 32.30
C GLY A 586 7.69 16.18 30.85
N LEU A 587 8.88 15.62 30.59
CA LEU A 587 9.25 15.18 29.24
C LEU A 587 8.35 14.00 28.81
N ALA A 588 7.55 14.20 27.76
CA ALA A 588 6.70 13.16 27.18
C ALA A 588 7.41 12.46 26.01
N GLU A 589 7.21 11.15 25.89
CA GLU A 589 7.68 10.41 24.71
C GLU A 589 6.95 10.91 23.46
N PRO A 590 7.66 11.17 22.35
CA PRO A 590 7.04 11.63 21.12
C PRO A 590 6.15 10.54 20.53
N ASP A 591 4.92 10.94 20.16
CA ASP A 591 3.92 10.06 19.57
C ASP A 591 4.40 9.55 18.21
N ARG A 592 4.53 8.21 18.11
CA ARG A 592 4.90 7.50 16.89
C ARG A 592 4.01 7.89 15.70
N LYS A 593 2.74 8.22 15.94
CA LYS A 593 1.74 8.58 14.90
C LYS A 593 2.02 9.91 14.21
N THR A 594 2.74 10.81 14.87
CA THR A 594 3.03 12.15 14.35
C THR A 594 4.32 12.21 13.52
N LEU A 595 5.13 11.16 13.58
CA LEU A 595 6.46 11.10 12.98
C LEU A 595 6.35 10.52 11.57
N ARG A 596 6.15 11.41 10.58
CA ARG A 596 6.10 11.08 9.15
C ARG A 596 7.48 11.25 8.52
N THR A 597 8.34 10.25 8.63
CA THR A 597 9.63 10.23 7.90
C THR A 597 9.41 9.90 6.42
N PRO A 598 10.31 10.33 5.51
CA PRO A 598 10.27 9.99 4.09
C PRO A 598 10.25 8.48 3.79
N LEU A 599 10.86 7.61 4.60
CA LEU A 599 10.76 6.15 4.42
C LEU A 599 9.50 5.53 5.04
N ALA A 600 8.89 6.17 6.04
CA ALA A 600 7.56 5.81 6.50
C ALA A 600 6.47 6.06 5.43
N THR A 601 6.79 6.72 4.31
CA THR A 601 5.84 6.88 3.20
C THR A 601 5.35 5.54 2.63
N GLY A 602 6.17 4.49 2.63
CA GLY A 602 5.73 3.15 2.22
C GLY A 602 4.67 2.56 3.16
N PHE A 603 4.92 2.65 4.47
CA PHE A 603 4.00 2.18 5.51
C PHE A 603 2.70 2.99 5.54
N TRP A 604 2.80 4.31 5.49
CA TRP A 604 1.63 5.18 5.46
C TRP A 604 0.90 5.11 4.11
N ARG A 605 1.56 4.79 3.00
CA ARG A 605 0.90 4.48 1.72
C ARG A 605 0.08 3.21 1.84
N GLU A 606 0.65 2.11 2.36
CA GLU A 606 -0.10 0.86 2.61
C GLU A 606 -1.31 1.12 3.51
N TYR A 607 -1.11 1.86 4.61
CA TYR A 607 -2.20 2.22 5.52
C TYR A 607 -3.26 3.11 4.86
N ASN A 608 -2.86 4.09 4.05
CA ASN A 608 -3.80 4.99 3.37
C ASN A 608 -4.61 4.26 2.29
N GLU A 609 -3.97 3.41 1.48
CA GLU A 609 -4.63 2.55 0.49
C GLU A 609 -5.60 1.58 1.17
N TRP A 610 -5.17 0.95 2.27
CA TRP A 610 -6.04 0.12 3.10
C TRP A 610 -7.23 0.91 3.65
N ARG A 611 -6.98 2.10 4.22
CA ARG A 611 -8.02 2.95 4.82
C ARG A 611 -9.03 3.41 3.78
N GLU A 612 -8.59 3.74 2.57
CA GLU A 612 -9.47 4.07 1.46
C GLU A 612 -10.39 2.87 1.13
N ARG A 613 -9.85 1.66 1.01
CA ARG A 613 -10.64 0.44 0.76
C ARG A 613 -11.61 0.13 1.87
N VAL A 614 -11.21 0.28 3.14
CA VAL A 614 -12.11 0.12 4.28
C VAL A 614 -13.22 1.16 4.25
N THR A 615 -12.92 2.40 3.89
CA THR A 615 -13.92 3.47 3.77
C THR A 615 -14.92 3.18 2.65
N ILE A 616 -14.45 2.73 1.48
CA ILE A 616 -15.32 2.31 0.37
C ILE A 616 -16.21 1.14 0.81
N SER A 617 -15.61 0.12 1.43
CA SER A 617 -16.32 -1.07 1.91
C SER A 617 -17.34 -0.73 2.98
N GLN A 618 -17.02 0.21 3.89
CA GLN A 618 -17.96 0.72 4.88
C GLN A 618 -19.16 1.42 4.22
N ARG A 619 -18.92 2.31 3.25
CA ARG A 619 -19.99 3.00 2.53
C ARG A 619 -20.90 2.04 1.76
N GLN A 620 -20.32 0.98 1.22
CA GLN A 620 -21.04 -0.07 0.50
C GLN A 620 -21.58 -1.18 1.42
N LYS A 621 -21.42 -1.06 2.74
CA LYS A 621 -21.85 -2.04 3.75
C LYS A 621 -21.24 -3.45 3.56
N ARG A 622 -20.08 -3.55 2.91
CA ARG A 622 -19.33 -4.80 2.66
C ARG A 622 -18.43 -5.13 3.84
N ILE A 623 -19.01 -5.74 4.87
CA ILE A 623 -18.30 -6.03 6.14
C ILE A 623 -17.23 -7.11 5.96
N GLY A 624 -17.46 -8.09 5.08
CA GLY A 624 -16.51 -9.17 4.79
C GLY A 624 -15.17 -8.65 4.27
N ASP A 625 -15.20 -7.63 3.41
CA ASP A 625 -14.01 -6.95 2.90
C ASP A 625 -13.19 -6.32 4.04
N ILE A 626 -13.86 -5.64 4.97
CA ILE A 626 -13.19 -4.96 6.10
C ILE A 626 -12.49 -5.99 6.98
N LEU A 627 -13.13 -7.12 7.27
CA LEU A 627 -12.53 -8.20 8.07
C LEU A 627 -11.25 -8.74 7.41
N LEU A 628 -11.32 -9.08 6.12
CA LEU A 628 -10.18 -9.62 5.40
C LEU A 628 -9.03 -8.62 5.27
N LEU A 629 -9.35 -7.38 4.87
CA LEU A 629 -8.36 -6.31 4.75
C LEU A 629 -7.64 -6.04 6.07
N THR A 630 -8.33 -6.18 7.21
CA THR A 630 -7.74 -6.01 8.54
C THR A 630 -6.86 -7.19 8.93
N GLU A 631 -7.28 -8.43 8.62
CA GLU A 631 -6.48 -9.65 8.84
C GLU A 631 -5.15 -9.62 8.04
N GLU A 632 -5.17 -9.02 6.84
CA GLU A 632 -4.01 -8.93 5.94
C GLU A 632 -2.95 -7.91 6.35
N ILE A 633 -3.21 -7.10 7.37
CA ILE A 633 -2.22 -6.15 7.87
C ILE A 633 -1.15 -6.87 8.69
N ARG A 634 0.03 -6.95 8.07
CA ARG A 634 1.21 -7.64 8.62
C ARG A 634 2.09 -6.72 9.43
N ASN A 635 2.14 -5.45 9.05
CA ASN A 635 3.04 -4.49 9.65
C ASN A 635 2.58 -4.17 11.09
N PRO A 636 3.36 -4.53 12.13
CA PRO A 636 2.99 -4.26 13.52
C PRO A 636 2.80 -2.77 13.81
N LEU A 637 3.49 -1.89 13.07
CA LEU A 637 3.49 -0.44 13.29
C LEU A 637 2.17 0.24 12.93
N ILE A 638 1.32 -0.38 12.11
CA ILE A 638 0.01 0.17 11.70
C ILE A 638 -1.16 -0.72 12.16
N ARG A 639 -0.85 -1.82 12.85
CA ARG A 639 -1.84 -2.86 13.16
C ARG A 639 -2.86 -2.38 14.19
N GLU A 640 -2.43 -1.64 15.20
CA GLU A 640 -3.35 -1.05 16.18
C GLU A 640 -4.28 -0.02 15.52
N GLU A 641 -3.73 0.85 14.67
CA GLU A 641 -4.49 1.87 13.94
C GLU A 641 -5.53 1.23 13.02
N ALA A 642 -5.14 0.17 12.32
CA ALA A 642 -6.05 -0.53 11.45
C ALA A 642 -7.16 -1.26 12.21
N ILE A 643 -6.85 -1.90 13.34
CA ILE A 643 -7.86 -2.51 14.21
C ILE A 643 -8.82 -1.43 14.73
N SER A 644 -8.31 -0.26 15.13
CA SER A 644 -9.14 0.87 15.58
C SER A 644 -10.10 1.35 14.48
N GLU A 645 -9.58 1.61 13.28
CA GLU A 645 -10.40 2.09 12.15
C GLU A 645 -11.39 1.02 11.67
N ALA A 646 -11.00 -0.26 11.63
CA ALA A 646 -11.89 -1.36 11.28
C ALA A 646 -13.01 -1.53 12.32
N GLY A 647 -12.67 -1.48 13.62
CA GLY A 647 -13.65 -1.49 14.72
C GLY A 647 -14.63 -0.31 14.63
N ARG A 648 -14.13 0.90 14.34
CA ARG A 648 -14.98 2.08 14.09
C ARG A 648 -15.86 1.92 12.86
N ALA A 649 -15.35 1.32 11.79
CA ALA A 649 -16.12 1.05 10.58
C ALA A 649 -17.28 0.08 10.87
N MET A 650 -17.00 -1.03 11.57
CA MET A 650 -18.00 -2.03 11.99
C MET A 650 -19.03 -1.44 12.96
N ARG A 651 -18.59 -0.61 13.92
CA ARG A 651 -19.47 0.16 14.80
C ARG A 651 -20.41 1.06 14.01
N GLY A 652 -19.91 1.77 13.00
CA GLY A 652 -20.73 2.60 12.11
C GLY A 652 -21.77 1.81 11.31
N LEU A 653 -21.51 0.53 11.06
CA LEU A 653 -22.43 -0.41 10.43
C LEU A 653 -23.36 -1.16 11.42
N GLY A 654 -23.28 -0.83 12.71
CA GLY A 654 -24.10 -1.46 13.76
C GLY A 654 -23.68 -2.88 14.12
N ARG A 655 -22.53 -3.38 13.65
CA ARG A 655 -22.04 -4.74 13.94
C ARG A 655 -21.18 -4.74 15.21
N PHE A 656 -21.83 -4.58 16.37
CA PHE A 656 -21.14 -4.44 17.66
C PHE A 656 -20.36 -5.69 18.11
N GLU A 657 -20.83 -6.89 17.78
CA GLU A 657 -20.13 -8.14 18.11
C GLU A 657 -18.80 -8.26 17.35
N LEU A 658 -18.80 -7.99 16.05
CA LEU A 658 -17.59 -8.02 15.23
C LEU A 658 -16.61 -6.92 15.66
N ALA A 659 -17.11 -5.71 15.96
CA ALA A 659 -16.28 -4.64 16.49
C ALA A 659 -15.64 -5.02 17.82
N LEU A 660 -16.40 -5.63 18.75
CA LEU A 660 -15.88 -6.15 20.02
C LEU A 660 -14.76 -7.17 19.81
N GLN A 661 -14.92 -8.09 18.87
CA GLN A 661 -13.89 -9.07 18.53
C GLN A 661 -12.61 -8.39 18.02
N GLN A 662 -12.72 -7.39 17.13
CA GLN A 662 -11.56 -6.64 16.65
C GLN A 662 -10.81 -5.94 17.79
N TYR A 663 -11.53 -5.25 18.67
CA TYR A 663 -10.89 -4.57 19.82
C TYR A 663 -10.28 -5.55 20.82
N ARG A 664 -10.88 -6.73 21.03
CA ARG A 664 -10.27 -7.78 21.86
C ARG A 664 -9.01 -8.34 21.24
N HIS A 665 -9.01 -8.58 19.93
CA HIS A 665 -7.79 -8.96 19.19
C HIS A 665 -6.70 -7.87 19.33
N GLY A 666 -7.10 -6.60 19.26
CA GLY A 666 -6.22 -5.47 19.55
C GLY A 666 -5.65 -5.49 20.98
N LEU A 667 -6.45 -5.89 21.98
CA LEU A 667 -6.02 -6.04 23.37
C LEU A 667 -5.11 -7.24 23.61
N GLU A 668 -5.16 -8.29 22.78
CA GLU A 668 -4.17 -9.37 22.82
C GLU A 668 -2.79 -8.87 22.38
N ILE A 669 -2.76 -7.94 21.41
CA ILE A 669 -1.53 -7.30 20.94
C ILE A 669 -1.04 -6.28 21.97
N ASN A 670 -1.92 -5.41 22.45
CA ASN A 670 -1.61 -4.37 23.44
C ASN A 670 -2.68 -4.30 24.53
N PRO A 671 -2.49 -5.04 25.64
CA PRO A 671 -3.48 -5.10 26.74
C PRO A 671 -3.71 -3.77 27.48
N ARG A 672 -2.80 -2.80 27.33
CA ARG A 672 -2.86 -1.49 28.00
C ARG A 672 -3.34 -0.36 27.08
N ASN A 673 -3.78 -0.65 25.86
CA ASN A 673 -4.34 0.37 24.99
C ASN A 673 -5.69 0.86 25.55
N ASN A 674 -5.71 2.07 26.14
CA ASN A 674 -6.91 2.65 26.76
C ASN A 674 -8.05 2.84 25.75
N GLU A 675 -7.76 3.18 24.49
CA GLU A 675 -8.77 3.27 23.44
C GLU A 675 -9.49 1.93 23.25
N PHE A 676 -8.74 0.83 23.13
CA PHE A 676 -9.33 -0.50 22.96
C PHE A 676 -10.09 -0.97 24.20
N ARG A 677 -9.60 -0.68 25.41
CA ARG A 677 -10.30 -1.01 26.66
C ARG A 677 -11.63 -0.25 26.78
N ARG A 678 -11.65 1.03 26.35
CA ARG A 678 -12.88 1.84 26.28
C ARG A 678 -13.85 1.30 25.23
N GLU A 679 -13.39 1.01 24.02
CA GLU A 679 -14.24 0.49 22.95
C GLU A 679 -14.74 -0.94 23.26
N GLU A 680 -13.95 -1.80 23.90
CA GLU A 680 -14.40 -3.10 24.43
C GLU A 680 -15.62 -2.89 25.35
N SER A 681 -15.49 -1.98 26.31
CA SER A 681 -16.55 -1.68 27.28
C SER A 681 -17.79 -1.07 26.61
N PHE A 682 -17.59 -0.17 25.63
CA PHE A 682 -18.66 0.41 24.85
C PHE A 682 -19.47 -0.66 24.11
N HIS A 683 -18.79 -1.61 23.47
CA HIS A 683 -19.46 -2.68 22.73
C HIS A 683 -20.12 -3.72 23.63
N LEU A 684 -19.51 -4.06 24.76
CA LEU A 684 -20.14 -4.88 25.79
C LEU A 684 -21.47 -4.28 26.26
N ASN A 685 -21.50 -2.98 26.55
CA ASN A 685 -22.74 -2.28 26.91
C ASN A 685 -23.77 -2.31 25.78
N ARG A 686 -23.36 -2.15 24.52
CA ARG A 686 -24.27 -2.25 23.35
C ARG A 686 -24.85 -3.66 23.14
N LEU A 687 -24.17 -4.68 23.63
CA LEU A 687 -24.59 -6.09 23.57
C LEU A 687 -25.35 -6.52 24.84
N ASN A 688 -25.82 -5.57 25.65
CA ASN A 688 -26.51 -5.80 26.93
C ASN A 688 -25.66 -6.56 27.99
N ARG A 689 -24.33 -6.55 27.85
CA ARG A 689 -23.37 -7.08 28.84
C ARG A 689 -22.87 -5.95 29.73
N THR A 690 -23.81 -5.24 30.36
CA THR A 690 -23.55 -3.99 31.07
C THR A 690 -22.65 -4.16 32.29
N ASP A 691 -22.84 -5.21 33.08
CA ASP A 691 -22.01 -5.47 34.26
C ASP A 691 -20.54 -5.68 33.90
N GLU A 692 -20.28 -6.43 32.82
CA GLU A 692 -18.92 -6.64 32.31
C GLU A 692 -18.30 -5.31 31.85
N ALA A 693 -19.06 -4.46 31.16
CA ALA A 693 -18.61 -3.15 30.73
C ALA A 693 -18.22 -2.24 31.90
N ILE A 694 -19.01 -2.23 32.98
CA ILE A 694 -18.73 -1.44 34.18
C ILE A 694 -17.43 -1.91 34.84
N VAL A 695 -17.28 -3.22 35.08
CA VAL A 695 -16.06 -3.77 35.70
C VAL A 695 -14.82 -3.44 34.88
N LYS A 696 -14.92 -3.47 33.55
CA LYS A 696 -13.82 -3.12 32.64
C LYS A 696 -13.46 -1.63 32.70
N LEU A 697 -14.45 -0.74 32.72
CA LEU A 697 -14.24 0.71 32.87
C LEU A 697 -13.70 1.08 34.26
N GLU A 698 -14.22 0.47 35.33
CA GLU A 698 -13.73 0.70 36.70
C GLU A 698 -12.27 0.24 36.84
N ARG A 699 -11.92 -0.92 36.27
CA ARG A 699 -10.53 -1.37 36.23
C ARG A 699 -9.65 -0.45 35.39
N LEU A 700 -10.15 0.08 34.28
CA LEU A 700 -9.44 1.08 33.49
C LEU A 700 -9.18 2.33 34.34
N LEU A 701 -10.20 2.86 35.03
CA LEU A 701 -10.07 4.06 35.87
C LEU A 701 -9.24 3.84 37.15
N GLN A 702 -9.09 2.60 37.61
CA GLN A 702 -8.11 2.25 38.65
C GLN A 702 -6.67 2.36 38.13
N ASP A 703 -6.44 1.94 36.89
CA ASP A 703 -5.12 2.00 36.24
C ASP A 703 -4.79 3.44 35.76
N ASP A 704 -5.77 4.15 35.21
CA ASP A 704 -5.68 5.53 34.72
C ASP A 704 -6.87 6.37 35.23
N PRO A 705 -6.73 7.02 36.40
CA PRO A 705 -7.79 7.82 37.00
C PRO A 705 -8.15 9.09 36.22
N ASN A 706 -7.39 9.47 35.20
CA ASN A 706 -7.59 10.72 34.46
C ASN A 706 -8.23 10.50 33.07
N ASP A 707 -8.69 9.29 32.75
CA ASP A 707 -9.32 8.97 31.47
C ASP A 707 -10.76 9.52 31.38
N ILE A 708 -10.90 10.69 30.75
CA ILE A 708 -12.16 11.44 30.63
C ILE A 708 -13.20 10.66 29.80
N GLU A 709 -12.78 9.98 28.74
CA GLU A 709 -13.66 9.19 27.87
C GLU A 709 -14.21 7.97 28.60
N ALA A 710 -13.39 7.28 29.41
CA ALA A 710 -13.84 6.16 30.24
C ALA A 710 -14.88 6.61 31.28
N MET A 711 -14.66 7.76 31.95
CA MET A 711 -15.66 8.36 32.83
C MET A 711 -16.95 8.71 32.07
N SER A 712 -16.83 9.22 30.85
CA SER A 712 -17.98 9.58 30.01
C SER A 712 -18.79 8.36 29.59
N PHE A 713 -18.15 7.23 29.28
CA PHE A 713 -18.82 5.96 29.00
C PHE A 713 -19.50 5.40 30.25
N LEU A 714 -18.83 5.46 31.40
CA LEU A 714 -19.38 5.00 32.66
C LEU A 714 -20.61 5.84 33.09
N GLY A 715 -20.53 7.18 32.95
CA GLY A 715 -21.65 8.08 33.16
C GLY A 715 -22.83 7.77 32.22
N ARG A 716 -22.55 7.40 30.97
CA ARG A 716 -23.58 6.98 30.00
C ARG A 716 -24.27 5.70 30.44
N ILE A 717 -23.51 4.72 30.93
CA ILE A 717 -24.04 3.45 31.42
C ILE A 717 -24.95 3.70 32.64
N TYR A 718 -24.54 4.53 33.61
CA TYR A 718 -25.40 4.85 34.75
C TYR A 718 -26.68 5.58 34.35
N LYS A 719 -26.61 6.50 33.38
CA LYS A 719 -27.80 7.12 32.80
C LYS A 719 -28.69 6.09 32.12
N GLN A 720 -28.14 5.14 31.37
CA GLN A 720 -28.89 4.08 30.71
C GLN A 720 -29.57 3.17 31.73
N MET A 721 -28.85 2.72 32.76
CA MET A 721 -29.43 1.92 33.86
C MET A 721 -30.58 2.66 34.53
N TRP A 722 -30.45 3.97 34.74
CA TRP A 722 -31.56 4.79 35.22
C TRP A 722 -32.75 4.76 34.25
N THR A 723 -32.54 5.04 32.96
CA THR A 723 -33.61 5.05 31.95
C THR A 723 -34.32 3.70 31.80
N GLU A 724 -33.57 2.59 31.79
CA GLU A 724 -34.12 1.22 31.67
C GLU A 724 -35.08 0.84 32.81
N THR A 725 -34.99 1.49 33.97
CA THR A 725 -35.92 1.19 35.09
C THR A 725 -37.34 1.68 34.85
N TRP A 726 -37.55 2.63 33.94
CA TRP A 726 -38.85 3.30 33.78
C TRP A 726 -39.29 3.53 32.33
N GLU A 727 -38.41 3.42 31.33
CA GLU A 727 -38.70 3.77 29.93
C GLU A 727 -39.87 2.96 29.33
N ASP A 728 -40.01 1.68 29.69
CA ASP A 728 -41.08 0.81 29.20
C ASP A 728 -42.45 1.04 29.88
N ILE A 729 -42.52 1.92 30.90
CA ILE A 729 -43.73 2.21 31.65
C ILE A 729 -44.63 3.18 30.86
N LYS A 730 -45.80 2.68 30.46
CA LYS A 730 -46.78 3.44 29.65
C LYS A 730 -47.52 4.51 30.46
N ASP A 731 -47.85 4.22 31.72
CA ASP A 731 -48.54 5.18 32.59
C ASP A 731 -47.58 6.31 32.99
N GLU A 732 -47.99 7.55 32.75
CA GLU A 732 -47.12 8.72 32.96
C GLU A 732 -46.77 8.94 34.42
N ASN A 733 -47.75 8.81 35.34
CA ASN A 733 -47.50 9.05 36.76
C ASN A 733 -46.58 7.96 37.34
N GLN A 734 -46.86 6.70 37.00
CA GLN A 734 -46.02 5.58 37.42
C GLN A 734 -44.59 5.69 36.84
N ARG A 735 -44.46 6.11 35.58
CA ARG A 735 -43.15 6.34 34.96
C ARG A 735 -42.33 7.40 35.70
N LEU A 736 -42.96 8.53 36.03
CA LEU A 736 -42.30 9.62 36.77
C LEU A 736 -41.92 9.18 38.19
N GLU A 737 -42.78 8.42 38.87
CA GLU A 737 -42.51 7.87 40.19
C GLU A 737 -41.33 6.90 40.18
N GLU A 738 -41.28 5.96 39.24
CA GLU A 738 -40.15 5.02 39.13
C GLU A 738 -38.85 5.70 38.70
N ALA A 739 -38.93 6.71 37.81
CA ALA A 739 -37.78 7.53 37.46
C ALA A 739 -37.19 8.26 38.67
N PHE A 740 -38.04 8.71 39.60
CA PHE A 740 -37.62 9.30 40.87
C PHE A 740 -37.09 8.25 41.85
N ASN A 741 -37.70 7.07 41.96
CA ASN A 741 -37.20 5.99 42.83
C ASN A 741 -35.78 5.53 42.43
N ALA A 742 -35.46 5.59 41.14
CA ALA A 742 -34.14 5.26 40.60
C ALA A 742 -33.15 6.44 40.56
N LEU A 743 -33.45 7.58 41.23
CA LEU A 743 -32.67 8.83 41.15
C LEU A 743 -31.18 8.66 41.52
N HIS A 744 -30.83 7.70 42.37
CA HIS A 744 -29.46 7.41 42.77
C HIS A 744 -28.54 7.06 41.58
N TRP A 745 -29.05 6.38 40.55
CA TRP A 745 -28.28 6.10 39.32
C TRP A 745 -28.00 7.38 38.53
N LEU A 746 -28.98 8.29 38.49
CA LEU A 746 -28.85 9.57 37.81
C LEU A 746 -27.84 10.48 38.53
N ILE A 747 -27.89 10.56 39.86
CA ILE A 747 -26.91 11.27 40.69
C ILE A 747 -25.50 10.71 40.45
N LYS A 748 -25.35 9.38 40.42
CA LYS A 748 -24.07 8.72 40.11
C LYS A 748 -23.55 9.11 38.72
N ALA A 749 -24.43 9.17 37.72
CA ALA A 749 -24.09 9.62 36.36
C ALA A 749 -23.60 11.07 36.35
N VAL A 750 -24.30 11.99 37.05
CA VAL A 750 -23.91 13.40 37.19
C VAL A 750 -22.51 13.53 37.77
N HIS A 751 -22.23 12.87 38.90
CA HIS A 751 -20.90 12.93 39.53
C HIS A 751 -19.81 12.37 38.63
N THR A 752 -20.09 11.28 37.92
CA THR A 752 -19.11 10.64 37.02
C THR A 752 -18.76 11.57 35.83
N TYR A 753 -19.77 12.18 35.20
CA TYR A 753 -19.53 13.16 34.14
C TYR A 753 -18.82 14.43 34.66
N LEU A 754 -19.18 14.92 35.85
CA LEU A 754 -18.52 16.08 36.46
C LEU A 754 -17.06 15.80 36.81
N ALA A 755 -16.73 14.60 37.26
CA ALA A 755 -15.35 14.20 37.51
C ALA A 755 -14.51 14.34 36.23
N GLY A 756 -15.00 13.83 35.10
CA GLY A 756 -14.35 13.97 33.79
C GLY A 756 -14.23 15.42 33.33
N TYR A 757 -15.31 16.21 33.48
CA TYR A 757 -15.31 17.62 33.06
C TYR A 757 -14.37 18.50 33.90
N ARG A 758 -14.12 18.15 35.16
CA ARG A 758 -13.18 18.87 36.03
C ARG A 758 -11.72 18.65 35.62
N LEU A 759 -11.39 17.57 34.90
CA LEU A 759 -10.05 17.29 34.40
C LEU A 759 -9.70 18.15 33.19
N ASP A 760 -10.63 18.32 32.24
CA ASP A 760 -10.48 19.24 31.11
C ASP A 760 -11.82 19.94 30.78
N GLN A 761 -11.87 21.24 31.08
CA GLN A 761 -13.05 22.09 30.84
C GLN A 761 -13.26 22.43 29.36
N ASN A 762 -12.28 22.16 28.48
CA ASN A 762 -12.48 22.29 27.03
C ASN A 762 -13.24 21.09 26.46
N ASN A 763 -13.27 19.95 27.17
CA ASN A 763 -14.04 18.78 26.76
C ASN A 763 -15.52 18.97 27.14
N TYR A 764 -16.27 19.63 26.26
CA TYR A 764 -17.66 20.03 26.52
C TYR A 764 -18.64 18.84 26.64
N TYR A 765 -18.31 17.65 26.12
CA TYR A 765 -19.21 16.49 26.11
C TYR A 765 -19.61 15.99 27.51
N PRO A 766 -18.67 15.68 28.43
CA PRO A 766 -19.04 15.36 29.81
C PRO A 766 -19.72 16.54 30.51
N GLY A 767 -19.32 17.78 30.18
CA GLY A 767 -19.91 18.99 30.75
C GLY A 767 -21.40 19.16 30.44
N ILE A 768 -21.80 19.06 29.16
CA ILE A 768 -23.21 19.20 28.76
C ILE A 768 -24.07 18.06 29.34
N ASN A 769 -23.56 16.82 29.34
CA ASN A 769 -24.27 15.70 29.94
C ASN A 769 -24.43 15.88 31.46
N ALA A 770 -23.36 16.27 32.17
CA ALA A 770 -23.44 16.59 33.59
C ALA A 770 -24.49 17.67 33.87
N LEU A 771 -24.50 18.75 33.10
CA LEU A 771 -25.45 19.85 33.27
C LEU A 771 -26.90 19.40 33.04
N SER A 772 -27.18 18.73 31.92
CA SER A 772 -28.53 18.28 31.58
C SER A 772 -29.07 17.30 32.62
N LEU A 773 -28.25 16.35 33.08
CA LEU A 773 -28.66 15.38 34.10
C LEU A 773 -28.80 16.05 35.47
N ALA A 774 -27.93 16.99 35.85
CA ALA A 774 -28.03 17.74 37.10
C ALA A 774 -29.31 18.57 37.18
N MET A 775 -29.72 19.19 36.08
CA MET A 775 -30.98 19.94 36.00
C MET A 775 -32.20 19.03 36.09
N LEU A 776 -32.12 17.81 35.55
CA LEU A 776 -33.16 16.79 35.72
C LEU A 776 -33.26 16.35 37.19
N VAL A 777 -32.13 16.10 37.87
CA VAL A 777 -32.09 15.78 39.31
C VAL A 777 -32.77 16.88 40.11
N ASP A 778 -32.39 18.14 39.91
CA ASP A 778 -32.96 19.28 40.65
C ASP A 778 -34.47 19.45 40.37
N SER A 779 -34.90 19.29 39.12
CA SER A 779 -36.31 19.36 38.73
C SER A 779 -37.14 18.26 39.39
N MET A 780 -36.70 17.00 39.34
CA MET A 780 -37.43 15.87 39.92
C MET A 780 -37.43 15.94 41.45
N ALA A 781 -36.30 16.27 42.07
CA ALA A 781 -36.22 16.44 43.52
C ALA A 781 -37.15 17.55 44.02
N SER A 782 -37.25 18.67 43.29
CA SER A 782 -38.17 19.75 43.60
C SER A 782 -39.64 19.34 43.48
N GLN A 783 -39.99 18.57 42.44
CA GLN A 783 -41.35 18.05 42.24
C GLN A 783 -41.79 17.08 43.35
N HIS A 784 -40.85 16.31 43.91
CA HIS A 784 -41.09 15.33 44.97
C HIS A 784 -40.77 15.85 46.39
N ASN A 785 -40.51 17.15 46.56
CA ASN A 785 -40.14 17.78 47.84
C ASN A 785 -38.91 17.16 48.53
N LEU A 786 -37.96 16.61 47.77
CA LEU A 786 -36.69 16.07 48.27
C LEU A 786 -35.59 17.14 48.23
N THR A 787 -35.77 18.23 48.99
CA THR A 787 -34.82 19.36 48.97
C THR A 787 -33.66 19.21 49.93
N ASP A 788 -33.79 18.37 50.96
CA ASP A 788 -32.85 18.26 52.08
C ASP A 788 -31.85 17.09 51.91
N ASP A 789 -31.83 16.48 50.72
CA ASP A 789 -30.85 15.44 50.39
C ASP A 789 -29.46 16.06 50.10
N PRO A 790 -28.39 15.65 50.80
CA PRO A 790 -27.07 16.27 50.65
C PRO A 790 -26.50 16.22 49.23
N ASP A 791 -26.77 15.16 48.47
CA ASP A 791 -26.25 15.01 47.10
C ASP A 791 -27.02 15.93 46.14
N VAL A 792 -28.34 16.04 46.32
CA VAL A 792 -29.19 16.99 45.56
C VAL A 792 -28.80 18.44 45.85
N GLU A 793 -28.57 18.79 47.13
CA GLU A 793 -28.15 20.13 47.54
C GLU A 793 -26.78 20.48 46.93
N ALA A 794 -25.81 19.56 46.98
CA ALA A 794 -24.49 19.77 46.38
C ALA A 794 -24.57 19.96 44.85
N ILE A 795 -25.43 19.19 44.16
CA ILE A 795 -25.66 19.36 42.71
C ILE A 795 -26.29 20.73 42.42
N ARG A 796 -27.30 21.14 43.21
CA ARG A 796 -27.98 22.43 43.07
C ARG A 796 -27.01 23.61 43.23
N ASP A 797 -26.09 23.52 44.19
CA ASP A 797 -25.08 24.55 44.45
C ASP A 797 -24.03 24.67 43.32
N ASP A 798 -23.71 23.56 42.66
CA ASP A 798 -22.75 23.53 41.56
C ASP A 798 -23.37 23.90 40.20
N LEU A 799 -24.70 23.76 40.02
CA LEU A 799 -25.40 24.03 38.75
C LEU A 799 -25.04 25.38 38.09
N PRO A 800 -25.03 26.53 38.81
CA PRO A 800 -24.66 27.82 38.19
C PRO A 800 -23.23 27.84 37.67
N LYS A 801 -22.29 27.18 38.37
CA LYS A 801 -20.88 27.11 37.98
C LYS A 801 -20.71 26.24 36.73
N ILE A 802 -21.33 25.07 36.73
CA ILE A 802 -21.30 24.12 35.60
C ILE A 802 -21.89 24.78 34.36
N LYS A 803 -23.05 25.43 34.50
CA LYS A 803 -23.71 26.17 33.42
C LYS A 803 -22.79 27.21 32.79
N GLY A 804 -22.18 28.08 33.59
CA GLY A 804 -21.29 29.13 33.08
C GLY A 804 -20.08 28.56 32.35
N ALA A 805 -19.46 27.52 32.91
CA ALA A 805 -18.30 26.86 32.30
C ALA A 805 -18.65 26.18 30.96
N VAL A 806 -19.73 25.38 30.93
CA VAL A 806 -20.16 24.66 29.72
C VAL A 806 -20.57 25.62 28.61
N GLN A 807 -21.31 26.68 28.96
CA GLN A 807 -21.70 27.71 28.00
C GLN A 807 -20.47 28.35 27.35
N PHE A 808 -19.50 28.79 28.17
CA PHE A 808 -18.28 29.42 27.67
C PHE A 808 -17.44 28.47 26.80
N ALA A 809 -17.32 27.20 27.20
CA ALA A 809 -16.60 26.18 26.44
C ALA A 809 -17.24 25.92 25.07
N LEU A 810 -18.57 25.78 25.01
CA LEU A 810 -19.32 25.57 23.76
C LEU A 810 -19.27 26.79 22.84
N GLU A 811 -19.44 28.01 23.38
CA GLU A 811 -19.35 29.26 22.61
C GLU A 811 -17.97 29.39 21.95
N ASN A 812 -16.89 29.24 22.72
CA ASN A 812 -15.51 29.29 22.22
C ASN A 812 -15.24 28.20 21.15
N ARG A 813 -15.78 26.98 21.34
CA ARG A 813 -15.64 25.90 20.36
C ARG A 813 -16.34 26.23 19.04
N THR A 814 -17.58 26.71 19.11
CA THR A 814 -18.37 27.04 17.90
C THR A 814 -17.89 28.30 17.17
N GLU A 815 -17.15 29.19 17.84
CA GLU A 815 -16.45 30.31 17.20
C GLU A 815 -15.21 29.84 16.44
N LYS A 816 -14.46 28.87 16.99
CA LYS A 816 -13.27 28.30 16.33
C LYS A 816 -13.62 27.40 15.15
N ASP A 817 -14.65 26.57 15.29
CA ASP A 817 -15.13 25.68 14.24
C ASP A 817 -16.65 25.82 14.08
N THR A 818 -17.04 26.60 13.07
CA THR A 818 -18.45 26.86 12.76
C THR A 818 -19.15 25.66 12.11
N THR A 819 -18.43 24.58 11.79
CA THR A 819 -18.95 23.37 11.16
C THR A 819 -19.03 22.16 12.10
N ASP A 820 -18.63 22.32 13.37
CA ASP A 820 -18.71 21.27 14.40
C ASP A 820 -20.18 21.04 14.81
N TYR A 821 -20.81 20.03 14.20
CA TYR A 821 -22.19 19.66 14.50
C TYR A 821 -22.41 19.35 15.99
N TRP A 822 -21.48 18.65 16.64
CA TRP A 822 -21.65 18.20 18.03
C TRP A 822 -21.57 19.37 19.02
N ALA A 823 -20.70 20.35 18.76
CA ALA A 823 -20.67 21.58 19.54
C ALA A 823 -21.95 22.41 19.35
N LEU A 824 -22.42 22.54 18.11
CA LEU A 824 -23.65 23.29 17.79
C LEU A 824 -24.91 22.64 18.39
N VAL A 825 -25.04 21.31 18.32
CA VAL A 825 -26.19 20.61 18.91
C VAL A 825 -26.13 20.62 20.44
N SER A 826 -24.95 20.50 21.04
CA SER A 826 -24.79 20.64 22.50
C SER A 826 -25.15 22.06 22.98
N LEU A 827 -24.84 23.09 22.18
CA LEU A 827 -25.30 24.46 22.44
C LEU A 827 -26.84 24.58 22.32
N ALA A 828 -27.45 23.86 21.38
CA ALA A 828 -28.91 23.80 21.25
C ALA A 828 -29.58 23.06 22.44
N GLU A 829 -28.98 21.97 22.90
CA GLU A 829 -29.38 21.24 24.12
C GLU A 829 -29.28 22.14 25.36
N LEU A 830 -28.21 22.92 25.47
CA LEU A 830 -28.08 23.95 26.51
C LEU A 830 -29.26 24.94 26.45
N GLN A 831 -29.66 25.39 25.25
CA GLN A 831 -30.82 26.30 25.09
C GLN A 831 -32.14 25.68 25.53
N VAL A 832 -32.36 24.37 25.35
CA VAL A 832 -33.55 23.68 25.91
C VAL A 832 -33.65 23.93 27.42
N SER A 833 -32.49 23.96 28.08
CA SER A 833 -32.38 24.08 29.52
C SER A 833 -32.42 25.53 30.01
N ILE A 834 -31.89 26.49 29.24
CA ILE A 834 -31.68 27.87 29.71
C ILE A 834 -32.51 28.95 28.99
N ALA A 835 -33.08 28.66 27.82
CA ALA A 835 -33.78 29.66 27.04
C ALA A 835 -35.06 30.12 27.73
N GLU A 836 -35.35 31.41 27.64
CA GLU A 836 -36.61 32.00 28.09
C GLU A 836 -37.72 31.86 27.04
N ASP A 837 -37.36 31.65 25.76
CA ASP A 837 -38.28 31.60 24.62
C ASP A 837 -38.02 30.32 23.77
N PRO A 838 -39.03 29.47 23.51
CA PRO A 838 -38.90 28.28 22.65
C PRO A 838 -38.36 28.58 21.23
N ILE A 839 -38.57 29.80 20.72
CA ILE A 839 -38.04 30.22 19.42
C ILE A 839 -36.51 30.18 19.41
N LYS A 840 -35.84 30.49 20.54
CA LYS A 840 -34.37 30.41 20.65
C LYS A 840 -33.88 28.98 20.51
N VAL A 841 -34.60 28.01 21.09
CA VAL A 841 -34.30 26.57 20.97
C VAL A 841 -34.41 26.13 19.52
N SER A 842 -35.52 26.44 18.86
CA SER A 842 -35.73 26.10 17.44
C SER A 842 -34.64 26.70 16.54
N ARG A 843 -34.23 27.95 16.78
CA ARG A 843 -33.13 28.59 16.04
C ARG A 843 -31.78 27.90 16.27
N ALA A 844 -31.48 27.51 17.51
CA ALA A 844 -30.23 26.83 17.83
C ALA A 844 -30.15 25.45 17.15
N TYR A 845 -31.23 24.66 17.22
CA TYR A 845 -31.30 23.38 16.49
C TYR A 845 -31.21 23.59 14.97
N LYS A 846 -31.93 24.55 14.39
CA LYS A 846 -31.81 24.87 12.96
C LYS A 846 -30.39 25.27 12.55
N LYS A 847 -29.67 25.98 13.42
CA LYS A 847 -28.23 26.29 13.21
C LYS A 847 -27.38 25.02 13.25
N ALA A 848 -27.65 24.08 14.15
CA ALA A 848 -26.93 22.80 14.17
C ALA A 848 -27.23 21.94 12.92
N LEU A 849 -28.47 21.96 12.42
CA LEU A 849 -28.88 21.19 11.24
C LEU A 849 -28.12 21.58 9.97
N THR A 850 -27.67 22.83 9.83
CA THR A 850 -26.84 23.23 8.67
C THR A 850 -25.49 22.50 8.65
N ALA A 851 -24.96 22.10 9.80
CA ALA A 851 -23.73 21.33 9.94
C ALA A 851 -23.94 19.81 9.87
N ALA A 852 -25.19 19.32 9.99
CA ALA A 852 -25.50 17.89 10.03
C ALA A 852 -25.27 17.15 8.70
N ARG A 853 -25.26 17.87 7.56
CA ARG A 853 -25.04 17.34 6.20
C ARG A 853 -25.84 16.06 5.87
N LYS A 854 -27.13 16.02 6.25
CA LYS A 854 -28.04 14.87 6.09
C LYS A 854 -27.63 13.58 6.85
N ASN A 855 -26.77 13.68 7.86
CA ASN A 855 -26.41 12.52 8.67
C ASN A 855 -27.57 12.12 9.60
N VAL A 856 -28.37 11.14 9.17
CA VAL A 856 -29.54 10.62 9.90
C VAL A 856 -29.17 10.08 11.29
N TYR A 857 -27.99 9.48 11.45
CA TYR A 857 -27.53 8.96 12.75
C TYR A 857 -27.39 10.08 13.78
N ASN A 858 -26.75 11.20 13.39
CA ASN A 858 -26.57 12.36 14.25
C ASN A 858 -27.92 12.94 14.71
N LEU A 859 -28.86 13.08 13.77
CA LEU A 859 -30.21 13.58 14.05
C LEU A 859 -30.97 12.68 15.01
N LYS A 860 -30.91 11.35 14.81
CA LYS A 860 -31.54 10.37 15.71
C LYS A 860 -30.95 10.41 17.12
N SER A 861 -29.64 10.65 17.25
CA SER A 861 -28.98 10.78 18.56
C SER A 861 -29.52 11.98 19.35
N ALA A 862 -29.57 13.16 18.74
CA ALA A 862 -30.11 14.37 19.38
C ALA A 862 -31.61 14.23 19.69
N LEU A 863 -32.38 13.60 18.79
CA LEU A 863 -33.79 13.32 19.00
C LEU A 863 -34.02 12.37 20.19
N GLY A 864 -33.16 11.37 20.38
CA GLY A 864 -33.24 10.45 21.53
C GLY A 864 -33.14 11.20 22.87
N GLN A 865 -32.21 12.15 22.97
CA GLN A 865 -32.06 12.99 24.17
C GLN A 865 -33.30 13.85 24.42
N LEU A 866 -33.88 14.47 23.38
CA LEU A 866 -35.10 15.26 23.52
C LEU A 866 -36.31 14.41 23.89
N LYS A 867 -36.44 13.21 23.33
CA LYS A 867 -37.52 12.26 23.70
C LYS A 867 -37.41 11.81 25.14
N LEU A 868 -36.20 11.59 25.65
CA LEU A 868 -35.96 11.33 27.06
C LEU A 868 -36.51 12.47 27.92
N LEU A 869 -36.14 13.73 27.62
CA LEU A 869 -36.66 14.90 28.34
C LEU A 869 -38.18 15.04 28.23
N GLN A 870 -38.76 14.76 27.06
CA GLN A 870 -40.20 14.79 26.81
C GLN A 870 -40.93 13.77 27.67
N SER A 871 -40.42 12.55 27.78
CA SER A 871 -41.02 11.46 28.56
C SER A 871 -41.13 11.76 30.06
N LEU A 872 -40.30 12.68 30.54
CA LEU A 872 -40.24 13.15 31.93
C LEU A 872 -40.95 14.49 32.15
N GLY A 873 -41.61 15.05 31.13
CA GLY A 873 -42.30 16.34 31.22
C GLY A 873 -41.36 17.52 31.49
N PHE A 874 -40.06 17.39 31.20
CA PHE A 874 -39.08 18.44 31.45
C PHE A 874 -39.22 19.57 30.43
N ARG A 875 -39.66 20.76 30.86
CA ARG A 875 -39.82 21.97 30.02
C ARG A 875 -40.49 21.67 28.65
N PRO A 876 -41.74 21.17 28.63
CA PRO A 876 -42.35 20.52 27.46
C PRO A 876 -42.38 21.41 26.21
N GLU A 877 -42.69 22.71 26.35
CA GLU A 877 -42.72 23.65 25.22
C GLU A 877 -41.36 23.82 24.54
N TYR A 878 -40.27 23.81 25.32
CA TYR A 878 -38.91 23.99 24.82
C TYR A 878 -38.37 22.71 24.18
N VAL A 879 -38.64 21.57 24.81
CA VAL A 879 -38.30 20.25 24.26
C VAL A 879 -39.03 20.01 22.94
N GLN A 880 -40.33 20.31 22.88
CA GLN A 880 -41.13 20.16 21.66
C GLN A 880 -40.57 21.01 20.52
N ALA A 881 -40.17 22.26 20.79
CA ALA A 881 -39.56 23.12 19.77
C ALA A 881 -38.26 22.56 19.17
N GLY A 882 -37.48 21.79 19.94
CA GLY A 882 -36.31 21.05 19.45
C GLY A 882 -36.71 19.82 18.63
N ILE A 883 -37.69 19.04 19.10
CA ILE A 883 -38.20 17.84 18.42
C ILE A 883 -38.76 18.20 17.05
N ASP A 884 -39.58 19.26 16.98
CA ASP A 884 -40.18 19.74 15.73
C ASP A 884 -39.11 20.15 14.71
N ALA A 885 -38.02 20.78 15.17
CA ALA A 885 -36.92 21.19 14.30
C ALA A 885 -36.19 19.98 13.69
N ILE A 886 -35.92 18.93 14.48
CA ILE A 886 -35.23 17.72 14.00
C ILE A 886 -36.14 16.87 13.13
N ASN A 887 -37.39 16.63 13.55
CA ASN A 887 -38.34 15.82 12.76
C ASN A 887 -38.61 16.45 11.40
N GLY A 888 -38.74 17.79 11.33
CA GLY A 888 -38.91 18.47 10.04
C GLY A 888 -37.76 18.25 9.05
N GLU A 889 -36.52 18.06 9.53
CA GLU A 889 -35.38 17.72 8.68
C GLU A 889 -35.32 16.23 8.33
N LEU A 890 -35.67 15.35 9.28
CA LEU A 890 -35.79 13.91 9.00
C LEU A 890 -36.85 13.62 7.94
N ASP A 891 -38.02 14.25 8.04
CA ASP A 891 -39.10 14.11 7.07
C ASP A 891 -38.65 14.59 5.68
N ARG A 892 -37.88 15.70 5.62
CA ARG A 892 -37.30 16.21 4.38
C ARG A 892 -36.31 15.24 3.74
N ILE A 893 -35.45 14.61 4.54
CA ILE A 893 -34.48 13.61 4.04
C ILE A 893 -35.20 12.36 3.54
N HIS A 894 -36.17 11.85 4.29
CA HIS A 894 -36.95 10.67 3.90
C HIS A 894 -37.71 10.86 2.58
N HIS A 895 -38.35 12.02 2.38
CA HIS A 895 -39.04 12.33 1.12
C HIS A 895 -38.08 12.45 -0.09
N GLU A 896 -36.82 12.83 0.14
CA GLU A 896 -35.79 12.86 -0.92
C GLU A 896 -35.24 11.43 -1.21
N GLU A 897 -35.08 10.57 -0.19
CA GLU A 897 -34.63 9.18 -0.34
C GLU A 897 -35.68 8.27 -1.00
N ASP A 898 -36.97 8.43 -0.67
CA ASP A 898 -38.08 7.69 -1.31
C ASP A 898 -38.22 7.99 -2.81
N SER A 899 -37.65 9.10 -3.29
CA SER A 899 -37.62 9.46 -4.71
C SER A 899 -36.45 8.84 -5.50
N ILE A 900 -35.53 8.14 -4.81
CA ILE A 900 -34.28 7.58 -5.37
C ILE A 900 -34.17 6.06 -5.12
N ASP A 901 -35.14 5.41 -4.45
CA ASP A 901 -35.00 4.02 -4.03
C ASP A 901 -35.00 3.01 -5.22
N VAL A 902 -33.79 2.60 -5.61
CA VAL A 902 -33.53 1.42 -6.44
C VAL A 902 -33.29 0.24 -5.49
N GLY A 903 -34.38 -0.36 -5.03
CA GLY A 903 -34.51 -1.74 -4.55
C GLY A 903 -33.40 -2.31 -3.67
N GLY A 904 -33.49 -2.12 -2.36
CA GLY A 904 -32.82 -3.00 -1.39
C GLY A 904 -33.58 -4.33 -1.24
N PHE A 905 -32.94 -5.45 -1.59
CA PHE A 905 -33.48 -6.78 -1.30
C PHE A 905 -33.41 -7.07 0.22
N PRO A 906 -34.41 -7.77 0.79
CA PRO A 906 -34.36 -8.24 2.18
C PRO A 906 -33.23 -9.26 2.41
N ASP A 907 -32.69 -9.33 3.63
CA ASP A 907 -31.65 -10.29 4.01
C ASP A 907 -32.11 -11.75 3.77
N PRO A 908 -31.25 -12.62 3.19
CA PRO A 908 -31.62 -14.01 2.91
C PRO A 908 -31.89 -14.81 4.20
N PRO A 909 -32.87 -15.74 4.19
CA PRO A 909 -33.13 -16.64 5.32
C PRO A 909 -31.96 -17.60 5.59
N GLN A 910 -31.37 -18.18 4.54
CA GLN A 910 -30.18 -19.03 4.61
C GLN A 910 -29.12 -18.64 3.59
N VAL A 911 -27.86 -18.92 3.93
CA VAL A 911 -26.70 -18.73 3.05
C VAL A 911 -25.95 -20.04 2.91
N PHE A 912 -25.89 -20.57 1.69
CA PHE A 912 -25.17 -21.81 1.36
C PHE A 912 -23.84 -21.46 0.72
N ILE A 913 -22.74 -21.74 1.41
CA ILE A 913 -21.39 -21.56 0.85
C ILE A 913 -20.85 -22.90 0.35
N PHE A 914 -20.24 -22.90 -0.83
CA PHE A 914 -19.68 -24.10 -1.46
C PHE A 914 -18.20 -23.94 -1.83
N SER A 915 -17.42 -24.97 -1.53
CA SER A 915 -16.06 -25.20 -2.05
C SER A 915 -15.92 -26.68 -2.39
N GLY A 916 -15.46 -27.01 -3.59
CA GLY A 916 -15.40 -28.38 -4.06
C GLY A 916 -14.26 -28.69 -5.00
N HIS A 917 -13.89 -29.97 -5.05
CA HIS A 917 -12.87 -30.46 -5.97
C HIS A 917 -13.25 -30.18 -7.43
N PRO A 918 -12.28 -29.75 -8.25
CA PRO A 918 -12.43 -29.78 -9.70
C PRO A 918 -12.61 -31.22 -10.20
N VAL A 919 -13.19 -31.37 -11.39
CA VAL A 919 -13.21 -32.65 -12.09
C VAL A 919 -11.78 -33.03 -12.48
N ASP A 920 -11.42 -34.31 -12.45
CA ASP A 920 -10.06 -34.73 -12.75
C ASP A 920 -9.68 -34.41 -14.20
N ALA A 921 -8.47 -33.84 -14.38
CA ALA A 921 -7.89 -33.61 -15.71
C ALA A 921 -7.65 -34.95 -16.44
N PRO A 922 -7.69 -34.94 -17.80
CA PRO A 922 -7.40 -36.14 -18.59
C PRO A 922 -6.01 -36.71 -18.24
N GLY A 923 -5.95 -37.94 -17.72
CA GLY A 923 -4.67 -38.63 -17.44
C GLY A 923 -4.17 -38.56 -16.00
N ARG A 924 -4.93 -37.98 -15.05
CA ARG A 924 -4.58 -37.98 -13.62
C ARG A 924 -4.30 -39.40 -13.10
N THR A 925 -3.13 -39.60 -12.47
CA THR A 925 -2.63 -40.90 -11.97
C THR A 925 -3.44 -41.43 -10.78
N GLU A 926 -3.83 -40.57 -9.85
CA GLU A 926 -4.71 -40.88 -8.72
C GLU A 926 -6.06 -40.16 -8.87
N PRO A 927 -7.11 -40.87 -9.33
CA PRO A 927 -8.42 -40.26 -9.57
C PRO A 927 -9.13 -39.91 -8.25
N ARG A 928 -9.59 -38.66 -8.13
CA ARG A 928 -10.31 -38.13 -6.95
C ARG A 928 -11.73 -37.72 -7.30
N PHE A 929 -11.91 -37.09 -8.47
CA PHE A 929 -13.20 -36.78 -9.07
C PHE A 929 -13.24 -37.10 -10.58
N PRO A 930 -13.23 -38.38 -10.99
CA PRO A 930 -13.41 -38.73 -12.40
C PRO A 930 -14.74 -38.24 -13.00
N PRO A 931 -14.78 -37.84 -14.29
CA PRO A 931 -15.97 -37.32 -14.96
C PRO A 931 -17.22 -38.19 -14.84
N ALA A 932 -17.05 -39.51 -14.77
CA ALA A 932 -18.15 -40.46 -14.60
C ALA A 932 -18.92 -40.31 -13.27
N MET A 933 -18.35 -39.62 -12.27
CA MET A 933 -19.00 -39.31 -11.00
C MET A 933 -19.92 -38.09 -11.05
N GLU A 934 -19.93 -37.33 -12.14
CA GLU A 934 -20.68 -36.06 -12.22
C GLU A 934 -22.16 -36.20 -11.79
N LYS A 935 -22.83 -37.25 -12.26
CA LYS A 935 -24.23 -37.50 -11.90
C LYS A 935 -24.41 -37.77 -10.40
N GLU A 936 -23.52 -38.56 -9.79
CA GLU A 936 -23.59 -38.83 -8.35
C GLU A 936 -23.26 -37.58 -7.53
N VAL A 937 -22.29 -36.76 -7.97
CA VAL A 937 -21.99 -35.46 -7.34
C VAL A 937 -23.20 -34.53 -7.37
N ARG A 938 -23.84 -34.38 -8.53
CA ARG A 938 -25.06 -33.58 -8.68
C ARG A 938 -26.18 -34.05 -7.74
N ASP A 939 -26.43 -35.36 -7.70
CA ASP A 939 -27.46 -35.95 -6.81
C ASP A 939 -27.15 -35.72 -5.32
N ARG A 940 -25.86 -35.74 -4.93
CA ARG A 940 -25.41 -35.53 -3.54
C ARG A 940 -25.52 -34.07 -3.12
N ILE A 941 -25.14 -33.15 -3.99
CA ILE A 941 -25.29 -31.71 -3.77
C ILE A 941 -26.79 -31.37 -3.64
N GLY A 942 -27.63 -31.88 -4.54
CA GLY A 942 -29.08 -31.70 -4.46
C GLY A 942 -29.66 -32.18 -3.12
N LYS A 943 -29.28 -33.38 -2.67
CA LYS A 943 -29.70 -33.90 -1.36
C LYS A 943 -29.20 -33.06 -0.18
N ALA A 944 -28.00 -32.49 -0.28
CA ALA A 944 -27.46 -31.62 0.76
C ALA A 944 -28.28 -30.32 0.87
N LEU A 945 -28.70 -29.75 -0.26
CA LEU A 945 -29.59 -28.58 -0.30
C LEU A 945 -31.00 -28.93 0.19
N ASP A 946 -31.57 -30.06 -0.26
CA ASP A 946 -32.90 -30.53 0.14
C ASP A 946 -32.99 -30.81 1.65
N LYS A 947 -31.89 -31.26 2.28
CA LYS A 947 -31.81 -31.48 3.74
C LYS A 947 -32.07 -30.21 4.55
N PHE A 948 -31.81 -29.05 3.97
CA PHE A 948 -31.99 -27.74 4.61
C PHE A 948 -33.12 -26.93 3.97
N ASP A 949 -33.98 -27.57 3.18
CA ASP A 949 -35.14 -26.95 2.52
C ASP A 949 -34.78 -25.69 1.70
N ALA A 950 -33.63 -25.71 1.00
CA ALA A 950 -33.14 -24.56 0.23
C ALA A 950 -34.11 -24.13 -0.89
N ASP A 951 -34.45 -22.84 -0.97
CA ASP A 951 -35.36 -22.28 -1.97
C ASP A 951 -34.92 -20.92 -2.56
N HIS A 952 -35.73 -20.36 -3.47
CA HIS A 952 -35.47 -19.09 -4.16
C HIS A 952 -35.26 -17.84 -3.27
N HIS A 953 -35.59 -17.87 -1.98
CA HIS A 953 -35.31 -16.78 -1.05
C HIS A 953 -33.89 -16.84 -0.47
N ASP A 954 -33.21 -17.97 -0.62
CA ASP A 954 -31.88 -18.22 -0.07
C ASP A 954 -30.76 -17.75 -1.02
N LEU A 955 -29.57 -17.53 -0.45
CA LEU A 955 -28.37 -17.10 -1.16
C LEU A 955 -27.37 -18.26 -1.27
N ALA A 956 -26.87 -18.52 -2.47
CA ALA A 956 -25.73 -19.41 -2.69
C ALA A 956 -24.45 -18.59 -2.94
N VAL A 957 -23.34 -18.98 -2.29
CA VAL A 957 -22.04 -18.33 -2.44
C VAL A 957 -21.00 -19.40 -2.82
N THR A 958 -20.20 -19.14 -3.85
CA THR A 958 -19.13 -20.06 -4.26
C THR A 958 -17.77 -19.38 -4.22
N CYS A 959 -16.74 -20.15 -3.82
CA CYS A 959 -15.34 -19.70 -3.79
C CYS A 959 -14.65 -19.73 -5.16
N GLY A 960 -15.41 -20.06 -6.21
CA GLY A 960 -14.94 -20.27 -7.56
C GLY A 960 -16.07 -20.73 -8.48
N ALA A 961 -15.73 -20.98 -9.73
CA ALA A 961 -16.59 -21.61 -10.73
C ALA A 961 -15.76 -22.57 -11.58
N ALA A 962 -14.93 -23.39 -10.93
CA ALA A 962 -14.08 -24.36 -11.60
C ALA A 962 -14.91 -25.49 -12.23
N ALA A 963 -14.38 -26.10 -13.29
CA ALA A 963 -14.99 -27.28 -13.91
C ALA A 963 -15.06 -28.43 -12.90
N GLY A 964 -16.25 -28.97 -12.68
CA GLY A 964 -16.52 -29.95 -11.62
C GLY A 964 -17.49 -29.43 -10.56
N GLY A 965 -17.08 -29.51 -9.29
CA GLY A 965 -17.97 -29.31 -8.14
C GLY A 965 -18.68 -27.96 -8.13
N ASP A 966 -17.93 -26.87 -8.37
CA ASP A 966 -18.46 -25.50 -8.28
C ASP A 966 -19.55 -25.25 -9.33
N ILE A 967 -19.28 -25.55 -10.61
CA ILE A 967 -20.26 -25.38 -11.69
C ILE A 967 -21.51 -26.25 -11.44
N ILE A 968 -21.34 -27.50 -10.98
CA ILE A 968 -22.47 -28.38 -10.67
C ILE A 968 -23.30 -27.79 -9.53
N PHE A 969 -22.66 -27.27 -8.47
CA PHE A 969 -23.36 -26.64 -7.36
C PHE A 969 -24.17 -25.42 -7.82
N ILE A 970 -23.55 -24.53 -8.60
CA ILE A 970 -24.21 -23.33 -9.13
C ILE A 970 -25.45 -23.72 -9.94
N GLU A 971 -25.34 -24.70 -10.84
CA GLU A 971 -26.47 -25.17 -11.63
C GLU A 971 -27.62 -25.71 -10.78
N VAL A 972 -27.31 -26.52 -9.76
CA VAL A 972 -28.32 -27.10 -8.87
C VAL A 972 -29.04 -26.01 -8.04
N CYS A 973 -28.34 -24.92 -7.71
CA CYS A 973 -28.93 -23.73 -7.08
C CYS A 973 -29.80 -22.93 -8.07
N LEU A 974 -29.34 -22.75 -9.32
CA LEU A 974 -30.10 -22.05 -10.36
C LEU A 974 -31.37 -22.81 -10.76
N GLU A 975 -31.36 -24.15 -10.74
CA GLU A 975 -32.55 -24.99 -10.91
C GLU A 975 -33.63 -24.74 -9.82
N ARG A 976 -33.23 -24.18 -8.67
CA ARG A 976 -34.10 -23.80 -7.55
C ARG A 976 -34.45 -22.31 -7.55
N ASP A 977 -34.07 -21.58 -8.60
CA ASP A 977 -34.26 -20.13 -8.74
C ASP A 977 -33.59 -19.31 -7.61
N MET A 978 -32.49 -19.85 -7.06
CA MET A 978 -31.69 -19.16 -6.05
C MET A 978 -30.85 -18.03 -6.66
N THR A 979 -30.58 -17.00 -5.86
CA THR A 979 -29.53 -16.03 -6.19
C THR A 979 -28.16 -16.62 -5.88
N VAL A 980 -27.21 -16.47 -6.80
CA VAL A 980 -25.86 -17.03 -6.68
C VAL A 980 -24.80 -15.94 -6.78
N GLU A 981 -23.87 -15.93 -5.83
CA GLU A 981 -22.69 -15.08 -5.83
C GLU A 981 -21.42 -15.91 -6.01
N VAL A 982 -20.66 -15.60 -7.07
CA VAL A 982 -19.45 -16.31 -7.46
C VAL A 982 -18.25 -15.42 -7.21
N HIS A 983 -17.39 -15.79 -6.26
CA HIS A 983 -16.15 -15.06 -5.99
C HIS A 983 -15.01 -15.65 -6.81
N LEU A 984 -14.32 -14.83 -7.60
CA LEU A 984 -13.17 -15.25 -8.40
C LEU A 984 -11.87 -14.57 -7.92
N PRO A 985 -10.75 -15.31 -7.85
CA PRO A 985 -9.47 -14.81 -7.35
C PRO A 985 -8.80 -13.79 -8.28
N PHE A 986 -9.11 -13.80 -9.56
CA PHE A 986 -8.52 -12.95 -10.60
C PHE A 986 -9.43 -12.87 -11.84
N GLU A 987 -8.97 -12.24 -12.91
CA GLU A 987 -9.76 -11.91 -14.10
C GLU A 987 -10.40 -13.15 -14.75
N GLU A 988 -11.68 -13.02 -15.16
CA GLU A 988 -12.48 -14.13 -15.70
C GLU A 988 -11.79 -14.88 -16.84
N ALA A 989 -11.18 -14.18 -17.80
CA ALA A 989 -10.53 -14.81 -18.95
C ALA A 989 -9.40 -15.76 -18.52
N ARG A 990 -8.61 -15.32 -17.54
CA ARG A 990 -7.54 -16.12 -16.96
C ARG A 990 -8.10 -17.27 -16.11
N TYR A 991 -9.21 -17.05 -15.40
CA TYR A 991 -9.86 -18.09 -14.61
C TYR A 991 -10.44 -19.21 -15.48
N ILE A 992 -11.07 -18.86 -16.60
CA ILE A 992 -11.57 -19.84 -17.57
C ILE A 992 -10.41 -20.69 -18.09
N GLN A 993 -9.30 -20.08 -18.49
CA GLN A 993 -8.14 -20.79 -19.02
C GLN A 993 -7.58 -21.83 -18.04
N ARG A 994 -7.44 -21.46 -16.77
CA ARG A 994 -6.79 -22.33 -15.76
C ARG A 994 -7.75 -23.32 -15.11
N SER A 995 -8.98 -22.90 -14.80
CA SER A 995 -9.89 -23.67 -13.94
C SER A 995 -11.07 -24.30 -14.67
N VAL A 996 -11.27 -24.00 -15.96
CA VAL A 996 -12.40 -24.52 -16.74
C VAL A 996 -11.96 -25.20 -18.04
N PHE A 997 -11.02 -24.61 -18.77
CA PHE A 997 -10.65 -25.01 -20.12
C PHE A 997 -10.11 -26.45 -20.20
N TYR A 998 -9.28 -26.87 -19.24
CA TYR A 998 -8.66 -28.20 -19.22
C TYR A 998 -9.68 -29.37 -19.22
N ALA A 999 -10.92 -29.13 -18.75
CA ALA A 999 -11.97 -30.13 -18.66
C ALA A 999 -12.76 -30.32 -19.97
N GLY A 1000 -12.51 -29.48 -20.99
CA GLY A 1000 -13.11 -29.55 -22.33
C GLY A 1000 -14.22 -28.53 -22.61
N GLU A 1001 -14.59 -28.39 -23.89
CA GLU A 1001 -15.51 -27.34 -24.40
C GLU A 1001 -16.87 -27.31 -23.69
N GLN A 1002 -17.39 -28.46 -23.26
CA GLN A 1002 -18.67 -28.57 -22.55
C GLN A 1002 -18.70 -27.78 -21.23
N TRP A 1003 -17.57 -27.68 -20.53
CA TRP A 1003 -17.49 -26.94 -19.27
C TRP A 1003 -17.40 -25.42 -19.49
N ILE A 1004 -16.78 -25.02 -20.60
CA ILE A 1004 -16.70 -23.61 -21.03
C ILE A 1004 -18.11 -23.10 -21.33
N GLU A 1005 -18.91 -23.87 -22.07
CA GLU A 1005 -20.30 -23.50 -22.38
C GLU A 1005 -21.13 -23.34 -21.09
N ARG A 1006 -21.00 -24.28 -20.15
CA ARG A 1006 -21.67 -24.21 -18.84
C ARG A 1006 -21.26 -22.99 -18.03
N PHE A 1007 -19.96 -22.66 -18.01
CA PHE A 1007 -19.47 -21.44 -17.36
C PHE A 1007 -20.09 -20.17 -17.98
N TYR A 1008 -20.15 -20.07 -19.32
CA TYR A 1008 -20.79 -18.91 -19.97
C TYR A 1008 -22.29 -18.86 -19.72
N ASN A 1009 -22.98 -20.00 -19.62
CA ASN A 1009 -24.39 -20.06 -19.25
C ASN A 1009 -24.63 -19.54 -17.82
N ILE A 1010 -23.76 -19.91 -16.87
CA ILE A 1010 -23.76 -19.38 -15.51
C ILE A 1010 -23.52 -17.87 -15.53
N ARG A 1011 -22.45 -17.41 -16.18
CA ARG A 1011 -22.08 -16.01 -16.27
C ARG A 1011 -23.22 -15.13 -16.82
N ASN A 1012 -23.95 -15.62 -17.81
CA ASN A 1012 -24.99 -14.86 -18.48
C ASN A 1012 -26.36 -14.97 -17.78
N ASN A 1013 -26.46 -15.72 -16.68
CA ASN A 1013 -27.70 -15.89 -15.93
C ASN A 1013 -27.98 -14.66 -15.05
N ALA A 1014 -29.22 -14.15 -15.06
CA ALA A 1014 -29.61 -12.96 -14.32
C ALA A 1014 -29.54 -13.11 -12.78
N ASN A 1015 -29.63 -14.35 -12.27
CA ASN A 1015 -29.54 -14.65 -10.85
C ASN A 1015 -28.09 -14.84 -10.37
N VAL A 1016 -27.10 -14.75 -11.26
CA VAL A 1016 -25.68 -14.91 -10.93
C VAL A 1016 -24.98 -13.56 -10.90
N LYS A 1017 -24.24 -13.31 -9.82
CA LYS A 1017 -23.32 -12.17 -9.70
C LYS A 1017 -21.89 -12.68 -9.55
N ILE A 1018 -20.99 -12.16 -10.37
CA ILE A 1018 -19.56 -12.48 -10.30
C ILE A 1018 -18.83 -11.34 -9.61
N TRP A 1019 -18.05 -11.67 -8.58
CA TRP A 1019 -17.24 -10.75 -7.81
C TRP A 1019 -15.76 -11.06 -8.02
N LEU A 1020 -14.97 -10.05 -8.39
CA LEU A 1020 -13.53 -10.19 -8.66
C LEU A 1020 -12.70 -9.71 -7.48
N GLN A 1021 -11.88 -10.58 -6.90
CA GLN A 1021 -11.06 -10.26 -5.73
C GLN A 1021 -10.19 -9.00 -5.90
N PRO A 1022 -9.48 -8.78 -7.03
CA PRO A 1022 -8.61 -7.61 -7.20
C PRO A 1022 -9.37 -6.27 -7.15
N ASP A 1023 -10.62 -6.25 -7.62
CA ASP A 1023 -11.44 -5.04 -7.68
C ASP A 1023 -11.87 -4.58 -6.28
N TYR A 1024 -12.11 -5.54 -5.37
CA TYR A 1024 -12.63 -5.28 -4.03
C TYR A 1024 -11.49 -5.15 -3.01
N LEU A 1025 -10.54 -6.08 -3.03
CA LEU A 1025 -9.50 -6.19 -2.01
C LEU A 1025 -8.12 -5.74 -2.49
N GLY A 1026 -7.93 -5.55 -3.80
CA GLY A 1026 -6.67 -5.11 -4.37
C GLY A 1026 -5.75 -6.27 -4.71
N ARG A 1027 -4.53 -5.93 -5.15
CA ARG A 1027 -3.54 -6.92 -5.55
C ARG A 1027 -3.15 -7.79 -4.36
N VAL A 1028 -2.98 -9.09 -4.63
CA VAL A 1028 -2.48 -10.05 -3.66
C VAL A 1028 -1.03 -9.69 -3.30
N LYS A 1029 -0.69 -9.73 -2.01
CA LYS A 1029 0.67 -9.45 -1.53
C LYS A 1029 1.62 -10.56 -1.98
N PHE A 1030 2.90 -10.24 -2.20
CA PHE A 1030 3.92 -11.21 -2.60
C PHE A 1030 4.04 -12.35 -1.56
N GLY A 1031 4.02 -13.61 -2.01
CA GLY A 1031 3.95 -14.81 -1.15
C GLY A 1031 2.51 -15.24 -0.75
N ASP A 1032 1.52 -14.41 -1.07
CA ASP A 1032 0.07 -14.61 -0.98
C ASP A 1032 -0.49 -15.74 -1.85
N ASN A 1033 -1.12 -16.78 -1.30
CA ASN A 1033 -1.98 -17.64 -2.12
C ASN A 1033 -3.29 -16.91 -2.47
N MET A 1034 -3.49 -16.63 -3.76
CA MET A 1034 -4.65 -15.92 -4.28
C MET A 1034 -5.98 -16.67 -4.12
N TYR A 1035 -5.95 -18.01 -4.18
CA TYR A 1035 -7.14 -18.84 -4.00
C TYR A 1035 -7.53 -18.91 -2.53
N GLU A 1036 -6.57 -19.10 -1.61
CA GLU A 1036 -6.82 -19.06 -0.17
C GLU A 1036 -7.40 -17.71 0.29
N ARG A 1037 -6.87 -16.62 -0.28
CA ARG A 1037 -7.40 -15.27 -0.06
C ARG A 1037 -8.85 -15.15 -0.55
N ASN A 1038 -9.17 -15.74 -1.71
CA ASN A 1038 -10.52 -15.74 -2.28
C ASN A 1038 -11.51 -16.54 -1.44
N GLU A 1039 -11.11 -17.71 -0.97
CA GLU A 1039 -11.96 -18.55 -0.11
C GLU A 1039 -12.30 -17.85 1.19
N ARG A 1040 -11.30 -17.24 1.85
CA ARG A 1040 -11.53 -16.42 3.05
C ARG A 1040 -12.44 -15.24 2.77
N TRP A 1041 -12.30 -14.61 1.59
CA TRP A 1041 -13.15 -13.50 1.20
C TRP A 1041 -14.62 -13.91 1.02
N ALA A 1042 -14.88 -15.00 0.29
CA ALA A 1042 -16.23 -15.54 0.11
C ALA A 1042 -16.84 -15.96 1.46
N LEU A 1043 -16.03 -16.57 2.33
CA LEU A 1043 -16.42 -16.94 3.69
C LEU A 1043 -16.82 -15.72 4.53
N TYR A 1044 -15.99 -14.68 4.60
CA TYR A 1044 -16.30 -13.45 5.34
C TYR A 1044 -17.46 -12.66 4.75
N SER A 1045 -17.63 -12.69 3.44
CA SER A 1045 -18.79 -12.10 2.76
C SER A 1045 -20.08 -12.83 3.13
N SER A 1046 -20.02 -14.14 3.39
CA SER A 1046 -21.17 -14.91 3.85
C SER A 1046 -21.49 -14.70 5.34
N PHE A 1047 -20.48 -14.53 6.19
CA PHE A 1047 -20.65 -14.34 7.64
C PHE A 1047 -21.48 -13.11 8.02
N ILE A 1048 -21.60 -12.12 7.13
CA ILE A 1048 -22.35 -10.88 7.39
C ILE A 1048 -23.83 -11.14 7.68
N HIS A 1049 -24.36 -12.27 7.21
CA HIS A 1049 -25.75 -12.71 7.37
C HIS A 1049 -26.01 -13.48 8.67
N GLY A 1050 -24.96 -13.78 9.45
CA GLY A 1050 -25.05 -14.52 10.71
C GLY A 1050 -24.65 -15.99 10.57
N ILE A 1051 -23.89 -16.50 11.53
CA ILE A 1051 -23.37 -17.86 11.52
C ILE A 1051 -24.48 -18.92 11.67
N ASP A 1052 -25.58 -18.55 12.32
CA ASP A 1052 -26.77 -19.37 12.49
C ASP A 1052 -27.51 -19.65 11.17
N ARG A 1053 -27.39 -18.76 10.18
CA ARG A 1053 -28.00 -18.88 8.85
C ARG A 1053 -27.09 -19.53 7.80
N MET A 1054 -25.81 -19.67 8.12
CA MET A 1054 -24.80 -20.15 7.20
C MET A 1054 -24.71 -21.68 7.19
N ARG A 1055 -24.59 -22.28 5.99
CA ARG A 1055 -24.37 -23.71 5.77
C ARG A 1055 -23.19 -23.89 4.82
N LEU A 1056 -22.10 -24.51 5.29
CA LEU A 1056 -20.96 -24.86 4.43
C LEU A 1056 -21.16 -26.24 3.82
N ILE A 1057 -21.18 -26.35 2.50
CA ILE A 1057 -21.17 -27.61 1.76
C ILE A 1057 -19.81 -27.77 1.10
N THR A 1058 -19.13 -28.89 1.35
CA THR A 1058 -17.80 -29.17 0.80
C THR A 1058 -17.79 -30.47 0.01
N LEU A 1059 -17.19 -30.47 -1.17
CA LEU A 1059 -16.98 -31.68 -1.98
C LEU A 1059 -15.49 -32.02 -2.00
N TRP A 1060 -15.05 -32.96 -1.17
CA TRP A 1060 -13.63 -33.23 -0.94
C TRP A 1060 -13.41 -34.68 -0.49
N ASP A 1061 -12.30 -35.31 -0.90
CA ASP A 1061 -11.96 -36.71 -0.60
C ASP A 1061 -11.60 -36.97 0.88
N GLY A 1062 -11.30 -35.93 1.64
CA GLY A 1062 -11.02 -36.02 3.08
C GLY A 1062 -9.55 -36.34 3.42
N LEU A 1063 -8.67 -36.26 2.42
CA LEU A 1063 -7.21 -36.34 2.58
C LEU A 1063 -6.66 -34.91 2.62
N THR A 1064 -5.85 -34.57 3.62
CA THR A 1064 -5.23 -33.24 3.76
C THR A 1064 -4.53 -32.87 2.45
N ASP A 1065 -5.00 -31.81 1.78
CA ASP A 1065 -4.25 -31.21 0.68
C ASP A 1065 -3.03 -30.52 1.28
N ASP A 1066 -1.84 -30.79 0.74
CA ASP A 1066 -0.57 -30.16 1.17
C ASP A 1066 -0.47 -28.67 0.77
N GLY A 1067 -1.53 -28.12 0.16
CA GLY A 1067 -1.63 -26.72 -0.26
C GLY A 1067 -2.11 -25.76 0.84
N PRO A 1068 -1.64 -24.50 0.86
CA PRO A 1068 -2.18 -23.48 1.76
C PRO A 1068 -3.55 -23.02 1.26
N GLY A 1069 -4.64 -23.75 1.63
CA GLY A 1069 -6.03 -23.30 1.37
C GLY A 1069 -7.02 -24.40 0.94
N GLY A 1070 -7.04 -25.54 1.63
CA GLY A 1070 -7.97 -26.63 1.30
C GLY A 1070 -9.35 -26.53 1.97
N PRO A 1071 -10.35 -27.31 1.49
CA PRO A 1071 -11.67 -27.42 2.12
C PRO A 1071 -11.63 -27.80 3.61
N ASP A 1072 -10.56 -28.46 4.06
CA ASP A 1072 -10.29 -28.82 5.46
C ASP A 1072 -10.17 -27.60 6.38
N LYS A 1073 -9.39 -26.60 5.98
CA LYS A 1073 -9.19 -25.36 6.76
C LYS A 1073 -10.47 -24.54 6.84
N MET A 1074 -11.27 -24.55 5.78
CA MET A 1074 -12.57 -23.88 5.74
C MET A 1074 -13.58 -24.56 6.69
N ILE A 1075 -13.61 -25.89 6.70
CA ILE A 1075 -14.43 -26.69 7.63
C ILE A 1075 -14.03 -26.36 9.08
N ASP A 1076 -12.74 -26.35 9.40
CA ASP A 1076 -12.26 -26.06 10.74
C ASP A 1076 -12.64 -24.65 11.20
N ARG A 1077 -12.51 -23.64 10.32
CA ARG A 1077 -12.88 -22.26 10.62
C ARG A 1077 -14.39 -22.11 10.86
N VAL A 1078 -15.24 -22.72 10.03
CA VAL A 1078 -16.69 -22.69 10.22
C VAL A 1078 -17.10 -23.42 11.51
N ARG A 1079 -16.47 -24.56 11.83
CA ARG A 1079 -16.73 -25.31 13.08
C ARG A 1079 -16.31 -24.55 14.33
N GLN A 1080 -15.16 -23.89 14.32
CA GLN A 1080 -14.69 -23.05 15.43
C GLN A 1080 -15.67 -21.93 15.75
N LEU A 1081 -16.33 -21.41 14.72
CA LEU A 1081 -17.34 -20.35 14.83
C LEU A 1081 -18.74 -20.89 15.15
N GLY A 1082 -18.91 -22.20 15.34
CA GLY A 1082 -20.19 -22.84 15.67
C GLY A 1082 -21.13 -23.03 14.48
N GLY A 1083 -20.62 -22.90 13.25
CA GLY A 1083 -21.39 -23.09 12.02
C GLY A 1083 -21.64 -24.55 11.65
N ILE A 1084 -22.60 -24.76 10.75
CA ILE A 1084 -22.99 -26.09 10.27
C ILE A 1084 -22.24 -26.42 8.98
N THR A 1085 -21.58 -27.59 8.95
CA THR A 1085 -20.80 -28.09 7.80
C THR A 1085 -21.36 -29.42 7.29
N GLU A 1086 -21.61 -29.53 5.99
CA GLU A 1086 -21.92 -30.78 5.29
C GLU A 1086 -20.72 -31.17 4.41
N HIS A 1087 -20.12 -32.33 4.70
CA HIS A 1087 -18.98 -32.85 3.95
C HIS A 1087 -19.41 -33.98 3.02
N LEU A 1088 -19.32 -33.74 1.72
CA LEU A 1088 -19.57 -34.71 0.66
C LEU A 1088 -18.26 -35.40 0.29
N ASN A 1089 -17.99 -36.52 0.95
CA ASN A 1089 -16.74 -37.27 0.74
C ASN A 1089 -16.77 -38.10 -0.55
N THR A 1090 -15.98 -37.73 -1.56
CA THR A 1090 -15.94 -38.38 -2.88
C THR A 1090 -15.50 -39.86 -2.81
N THR A 1091 -14.61 -40.23 -1.88
CA THR A 1091 -14.17 -41.64 -1.70
C THR A 1091 -15.30 -42.56 -1.25
N LYS A 1092 -16.37 -42.02 -0.66
CA LYS A 1092 -17.53 -42.79 -0.17
C LYS A 1092 -18.63 -42.97 -1.21
N PHE A 1093 -18.40 -42.53 -2.45
CA PHE A 1093 -19.38 -42.57 -3.52
C PHE A 1093 -19.58 -43.99 -4.04
N ASN A 1094 -20.76 -44.26 -4.59
CA ASN A 1094 -21.10 -45.58 -5.11
C ASN A 1094 -20.31 -45.94 -6.38
N TYR A 1095 -19.82 -44.93 -7.11
CA TYR A 1095 -18.85 -45.08 -8.19
C TYR A 1095 -17.70 -46.05 -7.83
N TRP A 1096 -17.00 -45.79 -6.73
CA TRP A 1096 -15.86 -46.61 -6.28
C TRP A 1096 -16.26 -48.05 -5.91
N LYS A 1097 -17.48 -48.25 -5.43
CA LYS A 1097 -18.04 -49.59 -5.15
C LYS A 1097 -18.39 -50.35 -6.42
N ALA A 1098 -18.73 -49.65 -7.51
CA ALA A 1098 -19.02 -50.24 -8.81
C ALA A 1098 -17.73 -50.63 -9.53
N GLU A 1099 -16.71 -49.75 -9.57
CA GLU A 1099 -15.41 -50.08 -10.14
C GLU A 1099 -14.71 -51.25 -9.43
N GLY A 1100 -14.75 -51.28 -8.09
CA GLY A 1100 -14.18 -52.41 -7.34
C GLY A 1100 -14.85 -53.76 -7.69
N LYS A 1101 -16.12 -53.76 -8.10
CA LYS A 1101 -16.80 -54.96 -8.61
C LYS A 1101 -16.43 -55.29 -10.05
N VAL A 1102 -16.21 -54.28 -10.90
CA VAL A 1102 -15.75 -54.45 -12.29
C VAL A 1102 -14.33 -54.98 -12.32
N ASN A 1103 -13.41 -54.42 -11.54
CA ASN A 1103 -12.04 -54.92 -11.41
C ASN A 1103 -12.00 -56.34 -10.85
N ARG A 1104 -12.85 -56.65 -9.86
CA ARG A 1104 -12.99 -58.02 -9.33
C ARG A 1104 -13.62 -58.99 -10.34
N ALA A 1105 -14.52 -58.53 -11.20
CA ALA A 1105 -15.10 -59.34 -12.28
C ALA A 1105 -14.10 -59.57 -13.43
N LEU A 1106 -13.28 -58.56 -13.77
CA LEU A 1106 -12.19 -58.67 -14.73
C LEU A 1106 -11.08 -59.59 -14.22
N ASP A 1107 -10.75 -59.54 -12.93
CA ASP A 1107 -9.77 -60.44 -12.30
C ASP A 1107 -10.27 -61.89 -12.20
N LEU A 1108 -11.59 -62.08 -12.04
CA LEU A 1108 -12.25 -63.41 -12.14
C LEU A 1108 -12.31 -63.94 -13.58
N LEU A 1109 -12.47 -63.07 -14.58
CA LEU A 1109 -12.41 -63.42 -16.00
C LEU A 1109 -10.96 -63.74 -16.45
N ALA A 1110 -9.97 -63.02 -15.92
CA ALA A 1110 -8.55 -63.26 -16.20
C ALA A 1110 -8.03 -64.56 -15.56
N ARG A 1111 -8.63 -65.01 -14.46
CA ARG A 1111 -8.32 -66.31 -13.82
C ARG A 1111 -9.15 -67.48 -14.35
N GLY A 1112 -10.05 -67.24 -15.31
CA GLY A 1112 -10.96 -68.21 -15.90
C GLY A 1112 -10.74 -68.44 -17.39
N GLY A 1113 -9.49 -68.38 -17.86
CA GLY A 1113 -9.06 -68.67 -19.23
C GLY A 1113 -8.01 -69.78 -19.28
#